data_AF-A0A1Q7BQ66-F1
#
_entry.id   AF-A0A1Q7BQ66-F1
#
_cell.length_a   1.000
_cell.length_b   1.000
_cell.length_c   1.000
_cell.angle_alpha   90.00
_cell.angle_beta   90.00
_cell.angle_gamma   90.00
#
_symmetry.space_group_name_H-M   'P 1'
#
loop_
_entity.id
_entity.type
_entity.pdbx_description
1 polymer ?
#
loop_
_entity_poly.entity_id
_entity_poly.type
_entity_poly.pdbx_seq_one_letter_code
_entity_poly.pdbx_strand_id
1 'polypeptide(L)'
;MTYSSASEPARGRSHLTAWDEQLRYWRRQLDGMTVAELPVGRSTRPGTDTSGADATATVAFDVPAWASAGLADLAERQGMSVLELAVAAVQIMVARYTGNEDVTVALAVDRPANVVLLRSQLSGSGSVSGFLAKLRATIADARANADVPFQRVSSELGLADPVPTLVFGEDAAPQPAADLALRLAWRGDSLRGALVYRTARFDAETADRLAGSLLRVFEAMAADSEGALARVDAVGGADRARLLRELIDTDHAISPATLPELFETAVAANPDLPAVWSDGGRLSFTELDAAANRLARMLIDRGAGPEGVVALVLPRSVQIVVAQVAAAKAGAAFLPVDPGYPPQRIEFMLRDAQPVVVVTLAELVAGLPATGSTSVVVLDDPDTGAALAELSDGAVTDRERRAPLLVDHPAYVIYTSGSTGRPKGVVVSHRGLASFSAAEADRYQVRAGDRILQFSSPSFDASVLELCMSLPVGAALVVPPPGPLLGERLAGVLERWDVTHALIPPAALATVPEPAARDGLPAFRTVIVGGDACSAELVARWAPGRRMINSYGPTESTVVTTWSDPLSPGGVPPIGRPIWNTRVYVLDAALRPVPLGVAGELYVAGAGLARGYLDRPGLTAERFVANPFGVPGERMYRTGDVVRWNTNGELEFLGRADEQVKIRGFRVEPGEIETALSAHPSVAEAVVVARKDQPGPSRLVAYVVPVNGSADPSALRAYLGGLLPDYMVPAAFVTLPQLPLSHNGKLDRRALPAPDPAATTGSGYRPPRTPTERALTRIWADVLGVREVGIDEDFFELGGDSILNFLVMSRIRAAFGVELPPRTLFDARTVARLAELIPEHGHVEAPIAPVPRGSALPLSPAQRRLRFLDDLTPGGTEYNTGIGLRLSGPLNHAALRSALDSLAMRHESLRTTFDTVDGQAVQLVAPYGAIPLRWIELSTVDADERDALLDQALADELNRPFDLRQGPLTRAVLVRLAVDEHVLLLSQHHIVTDGWSVRILVDELAALYAGAAGRRSNCRPTGPAPTCVRPPAPYTAGIWHRIWSGG
;
A
#
# COMPACT_ATOMS: atom_id res chain seq x y z
N MET A 1 -28.28 -57.72 13.40
CA MET A 1 -29.37 -58.28 12.59
C MET A 1 -28.96 -58.21 11.13
N THR A 2 -28.98 -59.35 10.45
CA THR A 2 -28.59 -59.56 9.05
C THR A 2 -29.83 -59.62 8.15
N TYR A 3 -29.76 -59.02 6.95
CA TYR A 3 -30.42 -59.31 5.63
C TYR A 3 -30.47 -58.00 4.83
N SER A 4 -30.28 -57.88 3.51
CA SER A 4 -29.81 -58.76 2.43
C SER A 4 -29.58 -57.87 1.18
N SER A 5 -28.66 -58.30 0.33
CA SER A 5 -28.42 -57.86 -1.04
C SER A 5 -29.66 -57.85 -1.94
N ALA A 6 -29.75 -56.83 -2.80
CA ALA A 6 -30.39 -56.94 -4.12
C ALA A 6 -29.34 -56.60 -5.20
N SER A 7 -29.08 -57.63 -6.01
CA SER A 7 -28.24 -57.73 -7.20
C SER A 7 -28.24 -56.54 -8.17
N GLU A 8 -27.06 -56.04 -8.51
CA GLU A 8 -26.78 -55.50 -9.85
C GLU A 8 -26.72 -56.67 -10.86
N PRO A 9 -27.48 -56.64 -11.96
CA PRO A 9 -27.32 -57.62 -13.02
C PRO A 9 -26.06 -57.31 -13.83
N ALA A 10 -25.32 -58.37 -14.15
CA ALA A 10 -24.13 -58.36 -14.99
C ALA A 10 -24.34 -57.65 -16.34
N ARG A 11 -23.90 -56.39 -16.44
CA ARG A 11 -23.67 -55.63 -17.69
C ARG A 11 -22.32 -54.88 -17.71
N GLY A 12 -21.34 -55.32 -16.91
CA GLY A 12 -20.14 -54.54 -16.56
C GLY A 12 -19.00 -54.42 -17.58
N ARG A 13 -19.15 -54.79 -18.86
CA ARG A 13 -18.05 -54.65 -19.85
C ARG A 13 -18.36 -53.83 -21.11
N SER A 14 -19.63 -53.52 -21.41
CA SER A 14 -19.99 -52.65 -22.55
C SER A 14 -20.20 -51.18 -22.19
N HIS A 15 -20.42 -50.86 -20.91
CA HIS A 15 -20.66 -49.48 -20.45
C HIS A 15 -19.38 -48.64 -20.34
N LEU A 16 -18.22 -49.27 -20.09
CA LEU A 16 -16.94 -48.56 -19.92
C LEU A 16 -16.44 -47.95 -21.25
N THR A 17 -16.66 -48.60 -22.40
CA THR A 17 -16.25 -48.07 -23.72
C THR A 17 -17.15 -46.92 -24.23
N ALA A 18 -18.43 -46.88 -23.83
CA ALA A 18 -19.35 -45.79 -24.18
C ALA A 18 -19.08 -44.52 -23.36
N TRP A 19 -18.66 -44.67 -22.09
CA TRP A 19 -18.28 -43.55 -21.25
C TRP A 19 -16.99 -42.87 -21.70
N ASP A 20 -16.04 -43.60 -22.30
CA ASP A 20 -14.80 -43.00 -22.81
C ASP A 20 -15.02 -42.01 -23.97
N GLU A 21 -16.08 -42.21 -24.78
CA GLU A 21 -16.48 -41.26 -25.84
C GLU A 21 -17.16 -40.02 -25.25
N GLN A 22 -18.09 -40.21 -24.32
CA GLN A 22 -18.77 -39.11 -23.63
C GLN A 22 -17.80 -38.31 -22.74
N LEU A 23 -16.84 -38.94 -22.07
CA LEU A 23 -15.78 -38.27 -21.32
C LEU A 23 -14.84 -37.47 -22.23
N ARG A 24 -14.54 -37.96 -23.44
CA ARG A 24 -13.81 -37.18 -24.46
C ARG A 24 -14.60 -35.97 -24.92
N TYR A 25 -15.91 -36.08 -25.06
CA TYR A 25 -16.78 -34.94 -25.31
C TYR A 25 -16.67 -33.91 -24.18
N TRP A 26 -16.87 -34.32 -22.92
CA TRP A 26 -16.79 -33.43 -21.76
C TRP A 26 -15.43 -32.76 -21.61
N ARG A 27 -14.33 -33.50 -21.82
CA ARG A 27 -12.97 -32.94 -21.85
C ARG A 27 -12.82 -31.82 -22.87
N ARG A 28 -13.35 -32.00 -24.08
CA ARG A 28 -13.27 -30.96 -25.12
C ARG A 28 -14.16 -29.75 -24.83
N GLN A 29 -15.38 -29.98 -24.36
CA GLN A 29 -16.35 -28.90 -24.14
C GLN A 29 -15.97 -28.03 -22.94
N LEU A 30 -15.44 -28.64 -21.89
CA LEU A 30 -15.10 -27.97 -20.63
C LEU A 30 -13.63 -27.59 -20.54
N ASP A 31 -12.85 -27.77 -21.62
CA ASP A 31 -11.43 -27.45 -21.64
C ASP A 31 -11.18 -25.96 -21.43
N GLY A 32 -10.29 -25.61 -20.49
CA GLY A 32 -9.99 -24.22 -20.15
C GLY A 32 -11.17 -23.43 -19.59
N MET A 33 -12.27 -24.09 -19.19
CA MET A 33 -13.42 -23.44 -18.59
C MET A 33 -13.05 -22.77 -17.26
N THR A 34 -13.60 -21.59 -17.03
CA THR A 34 -13.59 -20.92 -15.73
C THR A 34 -15.01 -20.86 -15.17
N VAL A 35 -15.19 -21.20 -13.89
CA VAL A 35 -16.48 -20.99 -13.22
C VAL A 35 -16.60 -19.51 -12.86
N ALA A 36 -17.66 -18.87 -13.33
CA ALA A 36 -17.94 -17.47 -13.07
C ALA A 36 -18.35 -17.27 -11.60
N GLU A 37 -17.62 -16.44 -10.86
CA GLU A 37 -17.95 -16.13 -9.46
C GLU A 37 -18.96 -14.98 -9.39
N LEU A 38 -20.16 -15.26 -8.89
CA LEU A 38 -21.16 -14.23 -8.60
C LEU A 38 -20.78 -13.45 -7.33
N PRO A 39 -21.18 -12.17 -7.20
CA PRO A 39 -20.92 -11.38 -6.01
C PRO A 39 -21.50 -12.05 -4.75
N VAL A 40 -20.69 -12.10 -3.70
CA VAL A 40 -21.09 -12.59 -2.37
C VAL A 40 -21.26 -11.41 -1.42
N GLY A 41 -22.33 -11.46 -0.62
CA GLY A 41 -22.68 -10.38 0.32
C GLY A 41 -21.82 -10.33 1.59
N ARG A 42 -21.08 -11.41 1.88
CA ARG A 42 -20.18 -11.49 3.05
C ARG A 42 -18.71 -11.51 2.62
N SER A 43 -17.94 -10.55 3.12
CA SER A 43 -16.48 -10.61 3.10
C SER A 43 -16.01 -11.62 4.15
N THR A 44 -16.09 -12.91 3.85
CA THR A 44 -15.42 -13.95 4.65
C THR A 44 -14.73 -14.95 3.75
N ARG A 45 -13.39 -14.99 3.83
CA ARG A 45 -12.63 -16.21 3.54
C ARG A 45 -13.16 -17.36 4.42
N PRO A 46 -13.07 -18.62 3.96
CA PRO A 46 -13.57 -19.75 4.73
C PRO A 46 -12.75 -19.90 6.03
N GLY A 47 -13.39 -19.71 7.18
CA GLY A 47 -12.77 -19.79 8.49
C GLY A 47 -13.78 -19.93 9.63
N THR A 48 -13.85 -21.15 10.17
CA THR A 48 -14.13 -21.52 11.58
C THR A 48 -15.53 -21.42 12.20
N ASP A 49 -16.61 -21.10 11.47
CA ASP A 49 -17.96 -21.34 11.99
C ASP A 49 -18.75 -22.34 11.11
N THR A 50 -18.64 -23.62 11.45
CA THR A 50 -19.29 -24.74 10.74
C THR A 50 -20.70 -25.03 11.26
N SER A 51 -21.23 -24.24 12.19
CA SER A 51 -22.50 -24.52 12.86
C SER A 51 -23.76 -24.24 11.99
N GLY A 52 -23.60 -23.68 10.78
CA GLY A 52 -24.70 -23.38 9.85
C GLY A 52 -24.41 -23.61 8.35
N ALA A 53 -23.42 -24.45 8.01
CA ALA A 53 -22.90 -24.61 6.64
C ALA A 53 -23.94 -25.05 5.58
N ASP A 54 -25.04 -25.71 5.99
CA ASP A 54 -26.08 -26.24 5.10
C ASP A 54 -27.40 -25.45 5.12
N ALA A 55 -27.47 -24.31 5.83
CA ALA A 55 -28.69 -23.50 5.85
C ALA A 55 -28.93 -22.84 4.47
N THR A 56 -30.11 -23.08 3.91
CA THR A 56 -30.57 -22.45 2.67
C THR A 56 -31.73 -21.50 2.95
N ALA A 57 -31.81 -20.44 2.16
CA ALA A 57 -32.93 -19.50 2.13
C ALA A 57 -33.44 -19.35 0.70
N THR A 58 -34.62 -18.77 0.53
CA THR A 58 -35.28 -18.64 -0.77
C THR A 58 -35.82 -17.23 -0.97
N VAL A 59 -35.56 -16.65 -2.15
CA VAL A 59 -36.25 -15.45 -2.65
C VAL A 59 -37.19 -15.86 -3.77
N ALA A 60 -38.48 -15.62 -3.60
CA ALA A 60 -39.48 -15.87 -4.63
C ALA A 60 -39.75 -14.60 -5.45
N PHE A 61 -40.03 -14.77 -6.74
CA PHE A 61 -40.42 -13.70 -7.64
C PHE A 61 -41.48 -14.18 -8.65
N ASP A 62 -42.39 -13.28 -9.02
CA ASP A 62 -43.43 -13.53 -10.01
C ASP A 62 -42.99 -12.90 -11.36
N VAL A 63 -43.05 -13.68 -12.45
CA VAL A 63 -42.86 -13.14 -13.79
C VAL A 63 -44.19 -12.56 -14.28
N PRO A 64 -44.26 -11.29 -14.71
CA PRO A 64 -45.49 -10.69 -15.20
C PRO A 64 -46.15 -11.54 -16.29
N ALA A 65 -47.49 -11.54 -16.33
CA ALA A 65 -48.26 -12.36 -17.27
C ALA A 65 -47.86 -12.13 -18.75
N TRP A 66 -47.59 -10.86 -19.12
CA TRP A 66 -47.15 -10.52 -20.48
C TRP A 66 -45.79 -11.16 -20.83
N ALA A 67 -44.85 -11.16 -19.88
CA ALA A 67 -43.53 -11.74 -20.06
C ALA A 67 -43.60 -13.27 -20.05
N SER A 68 -44.45 -13.85 -19.19
CA SER A 68 -44.73 -15.30 -19.17
C SER A 68 -45.25 -15.78 -20.53
N ALA A 69 -46.23 -15.09 -21.09
CA ALA A 69 -46.77 -15.40 -22.43
C ALA A 69 -45.72 -15.21 -23.52
N GLY A 70 -44.95 -14.11 -23.48
CA GLY A 70 -43.88 -13.85 -24.45
C GLY A 70 -42.75 -14.89 -24.41
N LEU A 71 -42.38 -15.38 -23.22
CA LEU A 71 -41.40 -16.47 -23.07
C LEU A 71 -41.94 -17.79 -23.60
N ALA A 72 -43.22 -18.11 -23.39
CA ALA A 72 -43.84 -19.31 -23.93
C ALA A 72 -43.85 -19.30 -25.47
N ASP A 73 -44.25 -18.18 -26.07
CA ASP A 73 -44.23 -17.95 -27.52
C ASP A 73 -42.80 -17.99 -28.09
N LEU A 74 -41.83 -17.37 -27.40
CA LEU A 74 -40.43 -17.45 -27.79
C LEU A 74 -39.90 -18.90 -27.73
N ALA A 75 -40.28 -19.66 -26.70
CA ALA A 75 -39.90 -21.05 -26.54
C ALA A 75 -40.42 -21.89 -27.71
N GLU A 76 -41.68 -21.71 -28.09
CA GLU A 76 -42.30 -22.37 -29.24
C GLU A 76 -41.58 -22.01 -30.55
N ARG A 77 -41.34 -20.71 -30.82
CA ARG A 77 -40.62 -20.25 -32.03
C ARG A 77 -39.21 -20.82 -32.14
N GLN A 78 -38.50 -20.93 -31.03
CA GLN A 78 -37.13 -21.43 -30.99
C GLN A 78 -37.06 -22.95 -30.85
N GLY A 79 -38.20 -23.65 -30.74
CA GLY A 79 -38.24 -25.09 -30.50
C GLY A 79 -37.49 -25.49 -29.23
N MET A 80 -37.63 -24.69 -28.17
CA MET A 80 -37.03 -24.87 -26.85
C MET A 80 -38.14 -24.96 -25.79
N SER A 81 -37.81 -25.46 -24.62
CA SER A 81 -38.65 -25.34 -23.43
C SER A 81 -38.34 -24.06 -22.66
N VAL A 82 -39.28 -23.61 -21.82
CA VAL A 82 -39.11 -22.44 -20.95
C VAL A 82 -37.93 -22.62 -19.97
N LEU A 83 -37.66 -23.86 -19.55
CA LEU A 83 -36.47 -24.19 -18.75
C LEU A 83 -35.17 -23.92 -19.52
N GLU A 84 -35.13 -24.24 -20.81
CA GLU A 84 -33.94 -24.00 -21.64
C GLU A 84 -33.76 -22.51 -21.96
N LEU A 85 -34.86 -21.76 -22.09
CA LEU A 85 -34.79 -20.29 -22.11
C LEU A 85 -34.27 -19.72 -20.78
N ALA A 86 -34.63 -20.34 -19.65
CA ALA A 86 -34.10 -19.93 -18.35
C ALA A 86 -32.60 -20.17 -18.20
N VAL A 87 -32.05 -21.22 -18.83
CA VAL A 87 -30.60 -21.40 -18.92
C VAL A 87 -29.97 -20.19 -19.62
N ALA A 88 -30.55 -19.75 -20.75
CA ALA A 88 -30.07 -18.57 -21.46
C ALA A 88 -30.14 -17.32 -20.58
N ALA A 89 -31.26 -17.12 -19.88
CA ALA A 89 -31.46 -15.98 -18.99
C ALA A 89 -30.41 -15.94 -17.85
N VAL A 90 -30.14 -17.10 -17.23
CA VAL A 90 -29.09 -17.22 -16.20
C VAL A 90 -27.70 -16.98 -16.79
N GLN A 91 -27.38 -17.55 -17.96
CA GLN A 91 -26.09 -17.31 -18.61
C GLN A 91 -25.89 -15.83 -18.97
N ILE A 92 -26.93 -15.15 -19.46
CA ILE A 92 -26.91 -13.70 -19.73
C ILE A 92 -26.71 -12.93 -18.44
N MET A 93 -27.47 -13.22 -17.39
CA MET A 93 -27.33 -12.55 -16.10
C MET A 93 -25.90 -12.74 -15.54
N VAL A 94 -25.40 -13.97 -15.49
CA VAL A 94 -24.04 -14.28 -15.02
C VAL A 94 -22.99 -13.55 -15.86
N ALA A 95 -23.15 -13.48 -17.18
CA ALA A 95 -22.22 -12.73 -18.03
C ALA A 95 -22.22 -11.23 -17.69
N ARG A 96 -23.38 -10.64 -17.41
CA ARG A 96 -23.48 -9.22 -17.00
C ARG A 96 -22.92 -8.98 -15.60
N TYR A 97 -23.04 -9.96 -14.71
CA TYR A 97 -22.53 -9.89 -13.34
C TYR A 97 -21.04 -10.21 -13.20
N THR A 98 -20.43 -10.87 -14.18
CA THR A 98 -19.02 -11.26 -14.09
C THR A 98 -18.16 -10.60 -15.15
N GLY A 99 -18.77 -9.96 -16.15
CA GLY A 99 -18.08 -9.48 -17.35
C GLY A 99 -17.54 -10.60 -18.23
N ASN A 100 -17.74 -11.87 -17.87
CA ASN A 100 -17.27 -13.02 -18.64
C ASN A 100 -18.32 -13.40 -19.69
N GLU A 101 -17.92 -13.42 -20.96
CA GLU A 101 -18.78 -13.89 -22.05
C GLU A 101 -18.73 -15.41 -22.26
N ASP A 102 -17.83 -16.12 -21.59
CA ASP A 102 -17.76 -17.57 -21.51
C ASP A 102 -18.38 -18.04 -20.20
N VAL A 103 -19.64 -18.48 -20.26
CA VAL A 103 -20.42 -18.78 -19.07
C VAL A 103 -20.83 -20.24 -19.04
N THR A 104 -20.63 -20.87 -17.88
CA THR A 104 -21.11 -22.23 -17.62
C THR A 104 -22.18 -22.25 -16.55
N VAL A 105 -23.24 -23.00 -16.84
CA VAL A 105 -24.40 -23.18 -15.96
C VAL A 105 -24.76 -24.66 -15.92
N ALA A 106 -25.14 -25.16 -14.74
CA ALA A 106 -25.56 -26.54 -14.56
C ALA A 106 -27.07 -26.69 -14.79
N LEU A 107 -27.47 -27.78 -15.45
CA LEU A 107 -28.87 -28.15 -15.66
C LEU A 107 -29.12 -29.56 -15.12
N ALA A 108 -30.13 -29.70 -14.25
CA ALA A 108 -30.62 -31.00 -13.83
C ALA A 108 -31.40 -31.68 -14.97
N VAL A 109 -31.12 -32.96 -15.23
CA VAL A 109 -31.79 -33.79 -16.23
C VAL A 109 -32.35 -35.05 -15.56
N ASP A 110 -33.56 -35.47 -15.94
CA ASP A 110 -34.34 -36.47 -15.18
C ASP A 110 -34.06 -37.94 -15.55
N ARG A 111 -33.44 -38.25 -16.70
CA ARG A 111 -33.24 -39.64 -17.17
C ARG A 111 -31.93 -39.85 -17.97
N PRO A 112 -30.89 -40.45 -17.38
CA PRO A 112 -30.74 -40.72 -15.94
C PRO A 112 -30.73 -39.40 -15.14
N ALA A 113 -31.16 -39.45 -13.87
CA ALA A 113 -31.10 -38.30 -12.97
C ALA A 113 -29.63 -37.86 -12.81
N ASN A 114 -29.26 -36.76 -13.45
CA ASN A 114 -27.88 -36.28 -13.52
C ASN A 114 -27.82 -34.75 -13.66
N VAL A 115 -26.62 -34.19 -13.54
CA VAL A 115 -26.36 -32.77 -13.84
C VAL A 115 -25.44 -32.68 -15.04
N VAL A 116 -25.83 -31.87 -16.02
CA VAL A 116 -24.99 -31.55 -17.17
C VAL A 116 -24.54 -30.10 -17.09
N LEU A 117 -23.29 -29.85 -17.50
CA LEU A 117 -22.73 -28.50 -17.57
C LEU A 117 -22.94 -27.93 -18.98
N LEU A 118 -23.51 -26.74 -19.04
CA LEU A 118 -23.83 -26.01 -20.27
C LEU A 118 -22.92 -24.78 -20.34
N ARG A 119 -21.82 -24.91 -21.09
CA ARG A 119 -20.90 -23.82 -21.39
C ARG A 119 -21.32 -23.12 -22.67
N SER A 120 -21.33 -21.79 -22.68
CA SER A 120 -21.74 -21.02 -23.85
C SER A 120 -20.94 -19.73 -23.97
N GLN A 121 -20.58 -19.40 -25.21
CA GLN A 121 -19.97 -18.13 -25.57
C GLN A 121 -21.05 -17.15 -26.03
N LEU A 122 -21.24 -16.06 -25.28
CA LEU A 122 -22.23 -15.03 -25.63
C LEU A 122 -21.74 -14.15 -26.79
N SER A 123 -20.42 -13.98 -26.94
CA SER A 123 -19.80 -13.21 -28.03
C SER A 123 -20.28 -13.65 -29.41
N GLY A 124 -20.44 -12.69 -30.32
CA GLY A 124 -20.72 -12.99 -31.72
C GLY A 124 -22.08 -13.67 -31.95
N SER A 125 -23.02 -13.57 -31.00
CA SER A 125 -24.39 -14.07 -31.16
C SER A 125 -25.33 -13.06 -31.82
N GLY A 126 -24.96 -11.77 -31.81
CA GLY A 126 -25.72 -10.68 -32.45
C GLY A 126 -27.00 -10.34 -31.70
N SER A 127 -27.98 -11.24 -31.69
CA SER A 127 -29.29 -11.11 -31.05
C SER A 127 -29.54 -12.17 -29.97
N VAL A 128 -30.62 -12.01 -29.20
CA VAL A 128 -31.09 -13.02 -28.23
C VAL A 128 -31.46 -14.32 -28.95
N SER A 129 -32.25 -14.25 -30.03
CA SER A 129 -32.60 -15.42 -30.85
C SER A 129 -31.36 -16.14 -31.42
N GLY A 130 -30.35 -15.38 -31.86
CA GLY A 130 -29.09 -15.95 -32.35
C GLY A 130 -28.33 -16.72 -31.27
N PHE A 131 -28.37 -16.25 -30.02
CA PHE A 131 -27.80 -16.94 -28.87
C PHE A 131 -28.59 -18.21 -28.51
N LEU A 132 -29.92 -18.12 -28.47
CA LEU A 132 -30.81 -19.25 -28.19
C LEU A 132 -30.61 -20.40 -29.18
N ALA A 133 -30.45 -20.10 -30.48
CA ALA A 133 -30.19 -21.10 -31.51
C ALA A 133 -28.88 -21.88 -31.24
N LYS A 134 -27.81 -21.19 -30.81
CA LYS A 134 -26.54 -21.84 -30.43
C LYS A 134 -26.71 -22.68 -29.16
N LEU A 135 -27.34 -22.12 -28.13
CA LEU A 135 -27.55 -22.80 -26.85
C LEU A 135 -28.40 -24.07 -27.01
N ARG A 136 -29.41 -24.05 -27.89
CA ARG A 136 -30.22 -25.24 -28.21
C ARG A 136 -29.35 -26.40 -28.71
N ALA A 137 -28.38 -26.12 -29.57
CA ALA A 137 -27.44 -27.14 -30.04
C ALA A 137 -26.57 -27.66 -28.88
N THR A 138 -26.03 -26.76 -28.05
CA THR A 138 -25.27 -27.12 -26.84
C THR A 138 -26.05 -28.01 -25.88
N ILE A 139 -27.34 -27.71 -25.64
CA ILE A 139 -28.21 -28.50 -24.76
C ILE A 139 -28.48 -29.88 -25.35
N ALA A 140 -28.76 -29.96 -26.66
CA ALA A 140 -28.98 -31.23 -27.34
C ALA A 140 -27.73 -32.14 -27.25
N ASP A 141 -26.54 -31.59 -27.52
CA ASP A 141 -25.28 -32.31 -27.43
C ASP A 141 -24.96 -32.73 -25.98
N ALA A 142 -25.18 -31.85 -25.00
CA ALA A 142 -24.97 -32.14 -23.59
C ALA A 142 -25.88 -33.28 -23.10
N ARG A 143 -27.16 -33.28 -23.50
CA ARG A 143 -28.10 -34.37 -23.17
C ARG A 143 -27.73 -35.70 -23.82
N ALA A 144 -27.23 -35.67 -25.06
CA ALA A 144 -26.77 -36.88 -25.75
C ALA A 144 -25.55 -37.54 -25.06
N ASN A 145 -24.84 -36.80 -24.21
CA ASN A 145 -23.67 -37.25 -23.46
C ASN A 145 -23.90 -37.27 -21.92
N ALA A 146 -25.17 -37.32 -21.48
CA ALA A 146 -25.56 -37.22 -20.08
C ALA A 146 -25.48 -38.54 -19.28
N ASP A 147 -25.05 -39.65 -19.89
CA ASP A 147 -24.99 -40.95 -19.20
C ASP A 147 -23.82 -41.05 -18.21
N VAL A 148 -22.80 -40.19 -18.33
CA VAL A 148 -21.67 -40.11 -17.40
C VAL A 148 -22.08 -39.29 -16.16
N PRO A 149 -22.04 -39.86 -14.94
CA PRO A 149 -22.38 -39.13 -13.72
C PRO A 149 -21.52 -37.88 -13.52
N PHE A 150 -22.14 -36.78 -13.07
CA PHE A 150 -21.45 -35.50 -12.83
C PHE A 150 -20.20 -35.64 -11.95
N GLN A 151 -20.25 -36.43 -10.87
CA GLN A 151 -19.10 -36.64 -9.97
C GLN A 151 -17.89 -37.22 -10.73
N ARG A 152 -18.13 -38.03 -11.77
CA ARG A 152 -17.06 -38.58 -12.59
C ARG A 152 -16.48 -37.55 -13.54
N VAL A 153 -17.32 -36.72 -14.16
CA VAL A 153 -16.88 -35.58 -14.99
C VAL A 153 -16.06 -34.59 -14.15
N SER A 154 -16.54 -34.24 -12.96
CA SER A 154 -15.88 -33.34 -12.02
C SER A 154 -14.51 -33.87 -11.58
N SER A 155 -14.44 -35.15 -11.19
CA SER A 155 -13.20 -35.77 -10.74
C SER A 155 -12.14 -35.90 -11.84
N GLU A 156 -12.54 -36.20 -13.08
CA GLU A 156 -11.62 -36.34 -14.22
C GLU A 156 -11.07 -35.00 -14.71
N LEU A 157 -11.84 -33.91 -14.53
CA LEU A 157 -11.49 -32.57 -14.98
C LEU A 157 -10.95 -31.67 -13.86
N GLY A 158 -10.91 -32.15 -12.62
CA GLY A 158 -10.48 -31.37 -11.47
C GLY A 158 -11.37 -30.16 -11.20
N LEU A 159 -12.66 -30.24 -11.51
CA LEU A 159 -13.63 -29.17 -11.24
C LEU A 159 -13.92 -29.11 -9.73
N ALA A 160 -13.86 -27.90 -9.16
CA ALA A 160 -14.29 -27.63 -7.79
C ALA A 160 -15.75 -27.11 -7.79
N ASP A 161 -16.54 -27.49 -6.79
CA ASP A 161 -17.94 -27.04 -6.65
C ASP A 161 -18.06 -25.65 -5.94
N PRO A 162 -19.13 -24.85 -6.20
CA PRO A 162 -20.24 -25.13 -7.12
C PRO A 162 -20.53 -24.06 -8.20
N VAL A 163 -21.02 -24.55 -9.35
CA VAL A 163 -21.62 -23.81 -10.47
C VAL A 163 -23.10 -23.50 -10.17
N PRO A 164 -23.70 -22.38 -10.65
CA PRO A 164 -25.14 -22.15 -10.53
C PRO A 164 -25.96 -23.27 -11.20
N THR A 165 -26.95 -23.83 -10.50
CA THR A 165 -27.72 -25.01 -10.96
C THR A 165 -29.20 -24.66 -11.19
N LEU A 166 -29.74 -24.99 -12.36
CA LEU A 166 -31.16 -24.84 -12.64
C LEU A 166 -31.94 -26.12 -12.39
N VAL A 167 -33.09 -25.97 -11.73
CA VAL A 167 -34.04 -27.03 -11.42
C VAL A 167 -35.45 -26.56 -11.81
N PHE A 168 -36.31 -27.45 -12.32
CA PHE A 168 -37.67 -27.10 -12.73
C PHE A 168 -38.71 -27.91 -11.94
N GLY A 169 -39.78 -27.26 -11.46
CA GLY A 169 -40.86 -27.86 -10.67
C GLY A 169 -40.96 -27.33 -9.23
N GLU A 170 -42.19 -27.22 -8.70
CA GLU A 170 -42.47 -26.70 -7.34
C GLU A 170 -41.82 -27.56 -6.24
N ASP A 171 -41.79 -28.89 -6.40
CA ASP A 171 -41.33 -29.85 -5.39
C ASP A 171 -39.91 -30.42 -5.63
N ALA A 172 -39.21 -29.98 -6.68
CA ALA A 172 -37.89 -30.51 -7.01
C ALA A 172 -36.82 -30.09 -5.97
N ALA A 173 -36.41 -31.01 -5.08
CA ALA A 173 -35.43 -30.74 -4.04
C ALA A 173 -34.12 -30.18 -4.63
N PRO A 174 -33.53 -29.11 -4.03
CA PRO A 174 -32.22 -28.64 -4.47
C PRO A 174 -31.20 -29.76 -4.30
N GLN A 175 -30.32 -29.96 -5.28
CA GLN A 175 -29.20 -30.87 -5.09
C GLN A 175 -28.28 -30.29 -4.00
N PRO A 176 -27.84 -31.09 -3.02
CA PRO A 176 -27.14 -30.62 -1.82
C PRO A 176 -25.76 -29.96 -2.07
N ALA A 177 -25.29 -29.90 -3.32
CA ALA A 177 -23.98 -29.37 -3.67
C ALA A 177 -23.96 -27.92 -4.17
N ALA A 178 -25.07 -27.30 -4.59
CA ALA A 178 -25.07 -25.98 -5.25
C ALA A 178 -25.15 -24.78 -4.27
N ASP A 179 -24.36 -23.73 -4.53
CA ASP A 179 -24.41 -22.46 -3.75
C ASP A 179 -25.66 -21.63 -4.09
N LEU A 180 -26.16 -21.78 -5.32
CA LEU A 180 -27.28 -21.06 -5.88
C LEU A 180 -28.07 -21.99 -6.82
N ALA A 181 -29.38 -22.04 -6.65
CA ALA A 181 -30.28 -22.78 -7.51
C ALA A 181 -31.53 -21.96 -7.91
N LEU A 182 -31.92 -22.01 -9.17
CA LEU A 182 -33.16 -21.42 -9.67
C LEU A 182 -34.21 -22.51 -9.83
N ARG A 183 -35.38 -22.31 -9.23
CA ARG A 183 -36.59 -23.12 -9.40
C ARG A 183 -37.62 -22.34 -10.18
N LEU A 184 -38.24 -22.97 -11.18
CA LEU A 184 -39.32 -22.38 -11.98
C LEU A 184 -40.52 -23.30 -12.02
N ALA A 185 -41.71 -22.71 -11.96
CA ALA A 185 -42.98 -23.43 -12.06
C ALA A 185 -44.08 -22.57 -12.68
N TRP A 186 -44.99 -23.23 -13.41
CA TRP A 186 -46.21 -22.59 -13.92
C TRP A 186 -47.30 -22.62 -12.87
N ARG A 187 -47.93 -21.47 -12.61
CA ARG A 187 -49.13 -21.34 -11.78
C ARG A 187 -50.23 -20.69 -12.61
N GLY A 188 -51.07 -21.52 -13.24
CA GLY A 188 -51.96 -21.04 -14.30
C GLY A 188 -51.13 -20.53 -15.48
N ASP A 189 -51.45 -19.33 -15.98
CA ASP A 189 -50.77 -18.71 -17.13
C ASP A 189 -49.56 -17.83 -16.74
N SER A 190 -49.13 -17.88 -15.48
CA SER A 190 -48.00 -17.08 -14.98
C SER A 190 -46.86 -17.97 -14.50
N LEU A 191 -45.64 -17.59 -14.90
CA LEU A 191 -44.42 -18.26 -14.48
C LEU A 191 -43.96 -17.70 -13.13
N ARG A 192 -43.66 -18.59 -12.18
CA ARG A 192 -43.07 -18.26 -10.89
C ARG A 192 -41.64 -18.75 -10.82
N GLY A 193 -40.79 -17.93 -10.22
CA GLY A 193 -39.40 -18.26 -9.93
C GLY A 193 -39.10 -18.23 -8.44
N ALA A 194 -38.17 -19.06 -8.02
CA ALA A 194 -37.61 -19.05 -6.69
C ALA A 194 -36.11 -19.29 -6.74
N LEU A 195 -35.33 -18.34 -6.22
CA LEU A 195 -33.88 -18.43 -6.08
C LEU A 195 -33.55 -18.99 -4.69
N VAL A 196 -33.04 -20.22 -4.65
CA VAL A 196 -32.59 -20.90 -3.43
C VAL A 196 -31.08 -20.67 -3.31
N TYR A 197 -30.61 -20.20 -2.16
CA TYR A 197 -29.20 -19.85 -1.95
C TYR A 197 -28.70 -20.31 -0.58
N ARG A 198 -27.40 -20.62 -0.49
CA ARG A 198 -26.74 -20.89 0.79
C ARG A 198 -26.49 -19.60 1.56
N THR A 199 -27.01 -19.51 2.79
CA THR A 199 -26.89 -18.30 3.63
C THR A 199 -25.46 -18.07 4.15
N ALA A 200 -24.62 -19.10 4.09
CA ALA A 200 -23.18 -18.98 4.33
C ALA A 200 -22.45 -18.18 3.23
N ARG A 201 -23.00 -18.12 2.01
CA ARG A 201 -22.38 -17.52 0.81
C ARG A 201 -23.06 -16.22 0.38
N PHE A 202 -24.39 -16.15 0.41
CA PHE A 202 -25.16 -14.98 -0.01
C PHE A 202 -26.01 -14.44 1.15
N ASP A 203 -26.09 -13.11 1.24
CA ASP A 203 -27.09 -12.45 2.07
C ASP A 203 -28.41 -12.27 1.29
N ALA A 204 -29.48 -11.94 2.01
CA ALA A 204 -30.81 -11.78 1.44
C ALA A 204 -30.87 -10.65 0.41
N GLU A 205 -30.16 -9.54 0.63
CA GLU A 205 -30.15 -8.38 -0.27
C GLU A 205 -29.50 -8.73 -1.62
N THR A 206 -28.42 -9.51 -1.60
CA THR A 206 -27.74 -9.98 -2.81
C THR A 206 -28.58 -10.99 -3.56
N ALA A 207 -29.23 -11.92 -2.85
CA ALA A 207 -30.15 -12.87 -3.48
C ALA A 207 -31.35 -12.16 -4.13
N ASP A 208 -31.91 -11.14 -3.47
CA ASP A 208 -33.01 -10.34 -4.01
C ASP A 208 -32.60 -9.58 -5.28
N ARG A 209 -31.40 -8.97 -5.29
CA ARG A 209 -30.83 -8.35 -6.49
C ARG A 209 -30.65 -9.32 -7.65
N LEU A 210 -30.16 -10.53 -7.39
CA LEU A 210 -29.99 -11.56 -8.43
C LEU A 210 -31.35 -12.00 -8.98
N ALA A 211 -32.35 -12.21 -8.12
CA ALA A 211 -33.71 -12.54 -8.54
C ALA A 211 -34.33 -11.44 -9.40
N GLY A 212 -34.22 -10.18 -8.97
CA GLY A 212 -34.68 -9.02 -9.74
C GLY A 212 -33.96 -8.86 -11.09
N SER A 213 -32.66 -9.18 -11.15
CA SER A 213 -31.88 -9.15 -12.39
C SER A 213 -32.31 -10.22 -13.37
N LEU A 214 -32.53 -11.44 -12.88
CA LEU A 214 -33.04 -12.54 -13.68
C LEU A 214 -34.44 -12.23 -14.25
N LEU A 215 -35.32 -11.66 -13.44
CA LEU A 215 -36.65 -11.22 -13.88
C LEU A 215 -36.56 -10.22 -15.04
N ARG A 216 -35.64 -9.25 -14.97
CA ARG A 216 -35.43 -8.29 -16.06
C ARG A 216 -34.92 -8.93 -17.33
N VAL A 217 -34.02 -9.90 -17.22
CA VAL A 217 -33.55 -10.65 -18.39
C VAL A 217 -34.72 -11.42 -19.03
N PHE A 218 -35.60 -12.02 -18.23
CA PHE A 218 -36.84 -12.64 -18.72
C PHE A 218 -37.75 -11.64 -19.46
N GLU A 219 -38.00 -10.48 -18.86
CA GLU A 219 -38.78 -9.41 -19.47
C GLU A 219 -38.17 -8.93 -20.79
N ALA A 220 -36.85 -8.74 -20.84
CA ALA A 220 -36.13 -8.30 -22.04
C ALA A 220 -36.18 -9.34 -23.16
N MET A 221 -35.99 -10.62 -22.83
CA MET A 221 -36.10 -11.73 -23.80
C MET A 221 -37.51 -11.84 -24.36
N ALA A 222 -38.53 -11.62 -23.53
CA ALA A 222 -39.94 -11.65 -23.95
C ALA A 222 -40.33 -10.44 -24.80
N ALA A 223 -39.75 -9.27 -24.54
CA ALA A 223 -40.08 -8.03 -25.22
C ALA A 223 -39.45 -7.90 -26.62
N ASP A 224 -38.17 -8.27 -26.78
CA ASP A 224 -37.45 -8.12 -28.04
C ASP A 224 -36.34 -9.18 -28.20
N SER A 225 -36.68 -10.33 -28.79
CA SER A 225 -35.72 -11.42 -29.03
C SER A 225 -34.80 -11.19 -30.23
N GLU A 226 -35.18 -10.31 -31.16
CA GLU A 226 -34.36 -9.97 -32.33
C GLU A 226 -33.39 -8.80 -32.04
N GLY A 227 -33.64 -8.06 -30.97
CA GLY A 227 -32.76 -7.03 -30.43
C GLY A 227 -31.37 -7.56 -30.12
N ALA A 228 -30.40 -6.63 -30.13
CA ALA A 228 -29.01 -6.97 -29.88
C ALA A 228 -28.83 -7.55 -28.47
N LEU A 229 -28.13 -8.70 -28.35
CA LEU A 229 -27.89 -9.35 -27.06
C LEU A 229 -27.17 -8.42 -26.05
N ALA A 230 -26.31 -7.54 -26.58
CA ALA A 230 -25.62 -6.51 -25.82
C ALA A 230 -26.54 -5.43 -25.23
N ARG A 231 -27.82 -5.35 -25.62
CA ARG A 231 -28.79 -4.41 -25.03
C ARG A 231 -29.59 -5.01 -23.87
N VAL A 232 -29.50 -6.32 -23.65
CA VAL A 232 -30.13 -6.97 -22.49
C VAL A 232 -29.35 -6.56 -21.24
N ASP A 233 -29.96 -5.66 -20.46
CA ASP A 233 -29.45 -5.12 -19.20
C ASP A 233 -29.90 -6.02 -18.03
N ALA A 234 -28.99 -6.27 -17.10
CA ALA A 234 -29.29 -6.99 -15.87
C ALA A 234 -29.56 -6.04 -14.70
N VAL A 235 -29.16 -4.76 -14.79
CA VAL A 235 -29.33 -3.76 -13.73
C VAL A 235 -30.71 -3.11 -13.82
N GLY A 236 -31.44 -3.08 -12.70
CA GLY A 236 -32.81 -2.56 -12.66
C GLY A 236 -32.89 -1.06 -12.51
N GLY A 237 -34.09 -0.49 -12.68
CA GLY A 237 -34.30 0.95 -12.54
C GLY A 237 -33.85 1.51 -11.18
N ALA A 238 -34.14 0.79 -10.08
CA ALA A 238 -33.72 1.19 -8.73
C ALA A 238 -32.19 1.08 -8.53
N ASP A 239 -31.59 -0.05 -8.88
CA ASP A 239 -30.12 -0.23 -8.80
C ASP A 239 -29.38 0.78 -9.68
N ARG A 240 -29.93 1.06 -10.87
CA ARG A 240 -29.38 2.05 -11.79
C ARG A 240 -29.49 3.46 -11.24
N ALA A 241 -30.61 3.82 -10.61
CA ALA A 241 -30.75 5.11 -9.92
C ALA A 241 -29.75 5.22 -8.76
N ARG A 242 -29.57 4.15 -7.99
CA ARG A 242 -28.57 4.09 -6.92
C ARG A 242 -27.14 4.30 -7.45
N LEU A 243 -26.76 3.58 -8.51
CA LEU A 243 -25.41 3.65 -9.11
C LEU A 243 -25.13 4.98 -9.83
N LEU A 244 -26.12 5.55 -10.53
CA LEU A 244 -25.94 6.73 -11.38
C LEU A 244 -26.39 8.04 -10.74
N ARG A 245 -26.98 8.01 -9.54
CA ARG A 245 -27.43 9.21 -8.83
C ARG A 245 -27.04 9.17 -7.36
N GLU A 246 -27.55 8.19 -6.60
CA GLU A 246 -27.43 8.22 -5.14
C GLU A 246 -25.99 8.05 -4.64
N LEU A 247 -25.23 7.09 -5.17
CA LEU A 247 -23.84 6.85 -4.76
C LEU A 247 -22.85 7.91 -5.25
N ILE A 248 -23.28 8.77 -6.17
CA ILE A 248 -22.45 9.77 -6.82
C ILE A 248 -23.02 11.18 -6.67
N ASP A 249 -23.97 11.37 -5.73
CA ASP A 249 -24.53 12.67 -5.39
C ASP A 249 -23.51 13.46 -4.57
N THR A 250 -22.61 14.11 -5.29
CA THR A 250 -21.49 14.85 -4.71
C THR A 250 -21.57 16.34 -5.01
N ASP A 251 -22.70 16.83 -5.50
CA ASP A 251 -22.86 18.22 -5.91
C ASP A 251 -22.78 19.16 -4.68
N HIS A 252 -21.81 20.07 -4.70
CA HIS A 252 -21.62 21.08 -3.68
C HIS A 252 -21.49 22.45 -4.34
N ALA A 253 -22.25 23.43 -3.84
CA ALA A 253 -22.28 24.79 -4.37
C ALA A 253 -21.00 25.57 -4.04
N ILE A 254 -19.92 25.27 -4.75
CA ILE A 254 -18.62 25.95 -4.65
C ILE A 254 -18.35 26.66 -5.98
N SER A 255 -18.18 27.98 -5.92
CA SER A 255 -17.82 28.75 -7.11
C SER A 255 -16.39 28.42 -7.54
N PRO A 256 -16.13 28.13 -8.83
CA PRO A 256 -14.77 27.99 -9.33
C PRO A 256 -13.96 29.26 -9.07
N ALA A 257 -12.70 29.08 -8.65
CA ALA A 257 -11.76 30.17 -8.41
C ALA A 257 -10.37 29.77 -8.89
N THR A 258 -9.56 30.76 -9.23
CA THR A 258 -8.16 30.59 -9.60
C THR A 258 -7.29 30.35 -8.37
N LEU A 259 -6.15 29.71 -8.56
CA LEU A 259 -5.21 29.45 -7.46
C LEU A 259 -4.74 30.75 -6.77
N PRO A 260 -4.46 31.84 -7.52
CA PRO A 260 -4.19 33.15 -6.91
C PRO A 260 -5.36 33.68 -6.07
N GLU A 261 -6.60 33.60 -6.56
CA GLU A 261 -7.78 34.07 -5.81
C GLU A 261 -7.97 33.29 -4.49
N LEU A 262 -7.78 31.96 -4.53
CA LEU A 262 -7.83 31.11 -3.33
C LEU A 262 -6.76 31.51 -2.32
N PHE A 263 -5.53 31.74 -2.78
CA PHE A 263 -4.42 32.15 -1.94
C PHE A 263 -4.60 33.57 -1.38
N GLU A 264 -4.98 34.54 -2.21
CA GLU A 264 -5.17 35.94 -1.80
C GLU A 264 -6.33 36.09 -0.81
N THR A 265 -7.38 35.28 -0.94
CA THR A 265 -8.46 35.19 0.06
C THR A 265 -7.91 34.73 1.42
N ALA A 266 -7.02 33.73 1.44
CA ALA A 266 -6.38 33.26 2.66
C ALA A 266 -5.41 34.30 3.25
N VAL A 267 -4.66 35.02 2.41
CA VAL A 267 -3.76 36.12 2.82
C VAL A 267 -4.56 37.23 3.52
N ALA A 268 -5.67 37.66 2.93
CA ALA A 268 -6.53 38.69 3.51
C ALA A 268 -7.15 38.26 4.86
N ALA A 269 -7.46 36.97 5.01
CA ALA A 269 -8.04 36.43 6.23
C ALA A 269 -7.01 36.13 7.34
N ASN A 270 -5.77 35.78 6.97
CA ASN A 270 -4.74 35.26 7.88
C ASN A 270 -3.35 35.89 7.70
N PRO A 271 -3.21 37.23 7.63
CA PRO A 271 -2.00 37.90 7.13
C PRO A 271 -0.73 37.57 7.92
N ASP A 272 -0.86 37.46 9.25
CA ASP A 272 0.26 37.24 10.18
C ASP A 272 0.48 35.75 10.52
N LEU A 273 -0.44 34.85 10.09
CA LEU A 273 -0.24 33.43 10.32
C LEU A 273 0.92 32.93 9.46
N PRO A 274 1.71 31.96 9.94
CA PRO A 274 2.72 31.32 9.12
C PRO A 274 2.10 30.58 7.94
N ALA A 275 2.57 30.86 6.73
CA ALA A 275 2.23 30.10 5.52
C ALA A 275 3.26 28.99 5.23
N VAL A 276 4.55 29.22 5.53
CA VAL A 276 5.62 28.24 5.27
C VAL A 276 6.54 28.11 6.47
N TRP A 277 6.88 26.88 6.85
CA TRP A 277 7.85 26.55 7.89
C TRP A 277 9.02 25.78 7.27
N SER A 278 10.25 26.17 7.59
CA SER A 278 11.47 25.49 7.14
C SER A 278 12.60 25.63 8.15
N ASP A 279 13.72 24.95 7.94
CA ASP A 279 14.93 25.17 8.74
C ASP A 279 15.47 26.61 8.63
N GLY A 280 15.19 27.29 7.51
CA GLY A 280 15.60 28.68 7.26
C GLY A 280 14.69 29.73 7.91
N GLY A 281 13.65 29.31 8.64
CA GLY A 281 12.69 30.20 9.30
C GLY A 281 11.26 30.00 8.83
N ARG A 282 10.40 30.98 9.17
CA ARG A 282 8.97 30.98 8.85
C ARG A 282 8.65 32.19 7.97
N LEU A 283 7.82 31.99 6.96
CA LEU A 283 7.19 33.07 6.22
C LEU A 283 5.72 33.15 6.61
N SER A 284 5.23 34.34 6.93
CA SER A 284 3.80 34.63 7.05
C SER A 284 3.11 34.59 5.69
N PHE A 285 1.77 34.56 5.67
CA PHE A 285 1.00 34.70 4.45
C PHE A 285 1.33 36.01 3.71
N THR A 286 1.47 37.12 4.43
CA THR A 286 1.83 38.42 3.82
C THR A 286 3.24 38.41 3.24
N GLU A 287 4.20 37.79 3.92
CA GLU A 287 5.59 37.71 3.43
C GLU A 287 5.70 36.78 2.20
N LEU A 288 4.99 35.65 2.20
CA LEU A 288 4.89 34.77 1.05
C LEU A 288 4.24 35.48 -0.14
N ASP A 289 3.15 36.21 0.10
CA ASP A 289 2.46 36.99 -0.94
C ASP A 289 3.36 38.07 -1.54
N ALA A 290 4.04 38.85 -0.70
CA ALA A 290 4.98 39.88 -1.13
C ALA A 290 6.11 39.31 -2.00
N ALA A 291 6.72 38.20 -1.56
CA ALA A 291 7.78 37.52 -2.32
C ALA A 291 7.26 36.98 -3.67
N ALA A 292 6.08 36.37 -3.65
CA ALA A 292 5.45 35.83 -4.85
C ALA A 292 5.01 36.93 -5.83
N ASN A 293 4.52 38.07 -5.36
CA ASN A 293 4.12 39.21 -6.19
C ASN A 293 5.33 39.82 -6.93
N ARG A 294 6.47 40.00 -6.24
CA ARG A 294 7.73 40.47 -6.84
C ARG A 294 8.20 39.51 -7.95
N LEU A 295 8.23 38.22 -7.65
CA LEU A 295 8.65 37.21 -8.62
C LEU A 295 7.64 37.11 -9.78
N ALA A 296 6.34 37.21 -9.54
CA ALA A 296 5.32 37.18 -10.58
C ALA A 296 5.50 38.32 -11.59
N ARG A 297 5.78 39.54 -11.14
CA ARG A 297 6.08 40.68 -12.04
C ARG A 297 7.30 40.42 -12.91
N MET A 298 8.37 39.92 -12.30
CA MET A 298 9.58 39.53 -13.01
C MET A 298 9.30 38.45 -14.07
N LEU A 299 8.42 37.48 -13.77
CA LEU A 299 8.00 36.45 -14.72
C LEU A 299 7.14 37.03 -15.86
N ILE A 300 6.22 37.94 -15.56
CA ILE A 300 5.37 38.63 -16.56
C ILE A 300 6.23 39.40 -17.56
N ASP A 301 7.21 40.18 -17.06
CA ASP A 301 8.16 40.94 -17.87
C ASP A 301 8.93 40.01 -18.83
N ARG A 302 9.25 38.80 -18.37
CA ARG A 302 9.92 37.75 -19.16
C ARG A 302 9.02 36.92 -20.07
N GLY A 303 7.71 37.18 -20.11
CA GLY A 303 6.81 36.51 -21.04
C GLY A 303 5.72 35.65 -20.41
N ALA A 304 5.77 35.39 -19.11
CA ALA A 304 4.79 34.52 -18.45
C ALA A 304 3.39 35.15 -18.48
N GLY A 305 2.38 34.30 -18.61
CA GLY A 305 0.97 34.70 -18.69
C GLY A 305 0.06 33.50 -18.92
N PRO A 306 -1.26 33.74 -19.03
CA PRO A 306 -2.24 32.72 -19.41
C PRO A 306 -1.81 31.83 -20.58
N GLU A 307 -2.10 30.53 -20.49
CA GLU A 307 -1.68 29.47 -21.42
C GLU A 307 -0.17 29.20 -21.48
N GLY A 308 0.68 30.07 -20.91
CA GLY A 308 2.11 29.87 -20.81
C GLY A 308 2.50 28.90 -19.67
N VAL A 309 3.65 28.25 -19.83
CA VAL A 309 4.25 27.37 -18.82
C VAL A 309 5.52 28.00 -18.26
N VAL A 310 5.66 28.00 -16.93
CA VAL A 310 6.91 28.34 -16.22
C VAL A 310 7.47 27.06 -15.60
N ALA A 311 8.64 26.63 -16.06
CA ALA A 311 9.30 25.45 -15.52
C ALA A 311 10.08 25.79 -14.24
N LEU A 312 9.90 25.01 -13.19
CA LEU A 312 10.53 25.19 -11.88
C LEU A 312 11.50 24.04 -11.63
N VAL A 313 12.78 24.25 -11.99
CA VAL A 313 13.85 23.27 -11.76
C VAL A 313 14.46 23.57 -10.39
N LEU A 314 13.72 23.17 -9.34
CA LEU A 314 14.02 23.50 -7.95
C LEU A 314 13.81 22.27 -7.06
N PRO A 315 14.66 22.03 -6.04
CA PRO A 315 14.43 21.00 -5.04
C PRO A 315 13.29 21.42 -4.09
N ARG A 316 12.87 20.50 -3.21
CA ARG A 316 11.96 20.85 -2.11
C ARG A 316 12.59 21.90 -1.21
N SER A 317 12.03 23.11 -1.21
CA SER A 317 12.50 24.27 -0.45
C SER A 317 11.43 25.35 -0.34
N VAL A 318 11.71 26.45 0.35
CA VAL A 318 10.79 27.61 0.37
C VAL A 318 10.68 28.25 -1.01
N GLN A 319 11.77 28.25 -1.78
CA GLN A 319 11.86 28.87 -3.10
C GLN A 319 10.87 28.26 -4.10
N ILE A 320 10.66 26.94 -4.07
CA ILE A 320 9.69 26.33 -4.99
C ILE A 320 8.25 26.72 -4.66
N VAL A 321 7.90 26.87 -3.38
CA VAL A 321 6.57 27.34 -2.95
C VAL A 321 6.34 28.77 -3.43
N VAL A 322 7.32 29.66 -3.23
CA VAL A 322 7.27 31.05 -3.73
C VAL A 322 7.10 31.05 -5.26
N ALA A 323 7.87 30.23 -5.98
CA ALA A 323 7.83 30.17 -7.44
C ALA A 323 6.52 29.59 -8.00
N GLN A 324 5.91 28.60 -7.33
CA GLN A 324 4.60 28.06 -7.69
C GLN A 324 3.50 29.13 -7.56
N VAL A 325 3.46 29.83 -6.43
CA VAL A 325 2.51 30.93 -6.20
C VAL A 325 2.76 32.08 -7.17
N ALA A 326 4.02 32.43 -7.44
CA ALA A 326 4.40 33.48 -8.39
C ALA A 326 3.99 33.16 -9.83
N ALA A 327 4.22 31.93 -10.29
CA ALA A 327 3.81 31.49 -11.62
C ALA A 327 2.28 31.55 -11.77
N ALA A 328 1.55 31.06 -10.77
CA ALA A 328 0.09 31.15 -10.74
C ALA A 328 -0.39 32.61 -10.77
N LYS A 329 0.23 33.51 -10.00
CA LYS A 329 -0.10 34.95 -9.98
C LYS A 329 0.23 35.66 -11.28
N ALA A 330 1.29 35.24 -11.98
CA ALA A 330 1.58 35.68 -13.35
C ALA A 330 0.52 35.20 -14.35
N GLY A 331 -0.31 34.22 -13.98
CA GLY A 331 -1.34 33.59 -14.80
C GLY A 331 -0.84 32.39 -15.61
N ALA A 332 0.40 31.95 -15.40
CA ALA A 332 1.00 30.81 -16.08
C ALA A 332 0.82 29.52 -15.28
N ALA A 333 0.82 28.39 -15.97
CA ALA A 333 0.94 27.09 -15.31
C ALA A 333 2.38 26.88 -14.83
N PHE A 334 2.55 26.44 -13.59
CA PHE A 334 3.85 25.94 -13.15
C PHE A 334 4.06 24.49 -13.60
N LEU A 335 5.27 24.17 -14.03
CA LEU A 335 5.76 22.82 -14.31
C LEU A 335 6.93 22.54 -13.37
N PRO A 336 6.74 21.83 -12.25
CA PRO A 336 7.84 21.44 -11.38
C PRO A 336 8.67 20.34 -12.04
N VAL A 337 9.99 20.47 -11.97
CA VAL A 337 10.96 19.53 -12.53
C VAL A 337 11.98 19.18 -11.45
N ASP A 338 12.06 17.90 -11.09
CA ASP A 338 12.96 17.42 -10.06
C ASP A 338 14.40 17.50 -10.58
N PRO A 339 15.29 18.30 -9.95
CA PRO A 339 16.67 18.41 -10.38
C PRO A 339 17.46 17.11 -10.19
N GLY A 340 16.94 16.14 -9.43
CA GLY A 340 17.50 14.81 -9.30
C GLY A 340 17.21 13.87 -10.47
N TYR A 341 16.38 14.26 -11.44
CA TYR A 341 16.14 13.46 -12.64
C TYR A 341 17.36 13.42 -13.57
N PRO A 342 17.50 12.35 -14.39
CA PRO A 342 18.54 12.30 -15.41
C PRO A 342 18.44 13.50 -16.37
N PRO A 343 19.57 14.07 -16.82
CA PRO A 343 19.59 15.24 -17.71
C PRO A 343 18.73 15.08 -18.97
N GLN A 344 18.73 13.89 -19.58
CA GLN A 344 17.93 13.57 -20.77
C GLN A 344 16.42 13.65 -20.50
N ARG A 345 15.98 13.32 -19.27
CA ARG A 345 14.58 13.43 -18.87
C ARG A 345 14.18 14.88 -18.64
N ILE A 346 15.04 15.66 -17.99
CA ILE A 346 14.85 17.11 -17.83
C ILE A 346 14.77 17.78 -19.21
N GLU A 347 15.70 17.46 -20.12
CA GLU A 347 15.69 17.94 -21.51
C GLU A 347 14.40 17.59 -22.23
N PHE A 348 13.94 16.34 -22.12
CA PHE A 348 12.68 15.93 -22.70
C PHE A 348 11.50 16.76 -22.18
N MET A 349 11.37 16.91 -20.86
CA MET A 349 10.27 17.66 -20.23
C MET A 349 10.28 19.12 -20.65
N LEU A 350 11.45 19.77 -20.67
CA LEU A 350 11.57 21.17 -21.07
C LEU A 350 11.29 21.36 -22.57
N ARG A 351 11.75 20.43 -23.42
CA ARG A 351 11.49 20.49 -24.86
C ARG A 351 10.02 20.25 -25.20
N ASP A 352 9.38 19.29 -24.54
CA ASP A 352 7.97 18.93 -24.78
C ASP A 352 7.03 20.00 -24.19
N ALA A 353 7.38 20.61 -23.04
CA ALA A 353 6.57 21.66 -22.43
C ALA A 353 6.78 23.07 -22.99
N GLN A 354 7.90 23.32 -23.67
CA GLN A 354 8.26 24.62 -24.25
C GLN A 354 8.03 25.80 -23.28
N PRO A 355 8.63 25.78 -22.06
CA PRO A 355 8.37 26.81 -21.07
C PRO A 355 8.87 28.17 -21.54
N VAL A 356 8.13 29.21 -21.17
CA VAL A 356 8.48 30.61 -21.47
C VAL A 356 9.64 31.07 -20.59
N VAL A 357 9.67 30.57 -19.35
CA VAL A 357 10.73 30.86 -18.36
C VAL A 357 11.09 29.57 -17.62
N VAL A 358 12.38 29.38 -17.36
CA VAL A 358 12.91 28.37 -16.43
C VAL A 358 13.39 29.07 -15.16
N VAL A 359 12.87 28.68 -14.01
CA VAL A 359 13.31 29.17 -12.70
C VAL A 359 14.18 28.10 -12.04
N THR A 360 15.37 28.48 -11.56
CA THR A 360 16.35 27.56 -10.97
C THR A 360 17.24 28.23 -9.91
N LEU A 361 18.24 27.50 -9.43
CA LEU A 361 19.30 27.97 -8.52
C LEU A 361 20.67 27.92 -9.22
N ALA A 362 21.62 28.74 -8.75
CA ALA A 362 22.94 28.92 -9.36
C ALA A 362 23.70 27.58 -9.48
N GLU A 363 23.62 26.74 -8.45
CA GLU A 363 24.25 25.42 -8.42
C GLU A 363 23.69 24.43 -9.45
N LEU A 364 22.46 24.65 -9.92
CA LEU A 364 21.75 23.76 -10.86
C LEU A 364 21.90 24.20 -12.32
N VAL A 365 22.36 25.42 -12.57
CA VAL A 365 22.47 25.99 -13.93
C VAL A 365 23.33 25.11 -14.84
N ALA A 366 24.44 24.58 -14.34
CA ALA A 366 25.37 23.75 -15.12
C ALA A 366 24.74 22.40 -15.57
N GLY A 367 23.71 21.92 -14.88
CA GLY A 367 22.99 20.69 -15.20
C GLY A 367 21.81 20.88 -16.15
N LEU A 368 21.46 22.14 -16.47
CA LEU A 368 20.38 22.42 -17.40
C LEU A 368 20.80 22.12 -18.85
N PRO A 369 19.91 21.53 -19.66
CA PRO A 369 20.14 21.40 -21.10
C PRO A 369 20.19 22.80 -21.74
N ALA A 370 20.74 22.89 -22.94
CA ALA A 370 20.74 24.15 -23.70
C ALA A 370 19.30 24.63 -23.91
N THR A 371 18.90 25.68 -23.19
CA THR A 371 17.52 26.20 -23.19
C THR A 371 17.20 27.07 -24.40
N GLY A 372 18.09 27.15 -25.40
CA GLY A 372 17.91 27.97 -26.59
C GLY A 372 17.67 29.44 -26.23
N SER A 373 16.53 29.99 -26.65
CA SER A 373 16.10 31.36 -26.35
C SER A 373 15.23 31.49 -25.09
N THR A 374 14.95 30.40 -24.37
CA THR A 374 14.12 30.45 -23.15
C THR A 374 14.86 31.18 -22.04
N SER A 375 14.20 32.15 -21.41
CA SER A 375 14.79 32.92 -20.31
C SER A 375 14.99 32.04 -19.08
N VAL A 376 16.16 32.14 -18.44
CA VAL A 376 16.46 31.49 -17.17
C VAL A 376 16.48 32.54 -16.06
N VAL A 377 15.80 32.27 -14.95
CA VAL A 377 15.80 33.08 -13.72
C VAL A 377 16.49 32.25 -12.63
N VAL A 378 17.58 32.79 -12.10
CA VAL A 378 18.38 32.14 -11.05
C VAL A 378 18.07 32.84 -9.73
N LEU A 379 17.31 32.19 -8.83
CA LEU A 379 16.69 32.88 -7.69
C LEU A 379 17.70 33.37 -6.64
N ASP A 380 18.81 32.66 -6.48
CA ASP A 380 19.90 32.93 -5.53
C ASP A 380 21.04 33.75 -6.15
N ASP A 381 20.88 34.21 -7.41
CA ASP A 381 21.79 35.15 -8.03
C ASP A 381 21.63 36.57 -7.43
N PRO A 382 22.71 37.24 -7.01
CA PRO A 382 22.63 38.55 -6.37
C PRO A 382 21.95 39.64 -7.21
N ASP A 383 22.16 39.63 -8.53
CA ASP A 383 21.55 40.60 -9.44
C ASP A 383 20.04 40.36 -9.57
N THR A 384 19.63 39.08 -9.62
CA THR A 384 18.21 38.69 -9.55
C THR A 384 17.58 39.13 -8.23
N GLY A 385 18.28 38.95 -7.10
CA GLY A 385 17.83 39.42 -5.79
C GLY A 385 17.65 40.94 -5.73
N ALA A 386 18.60 41.70 -6.28
CA ALA A 386 18.52 43.16 -6.36
C ALA A 386 17.33 43.62 -7.23
N ALA A 387 17.13 42.99 -8.40
CA ALA A 387 15.99 43.29 -9.26
C ALA A 387 14.64 42.98 -8.60
N LEU A 388 14.52 41.87 -7.87
CA LEU A 388 13.30 41.56 -7.10
C LEU A 388 13.04 42.56 -5.98
N ALA A 389 14.09 43.12 -5.37
CA ALA A 389 13.98 44.12 -4.32
C ALA A 389 13.40 45.46 -4.82
N GLU A 390 13.64 45.81 -6.09
CA GLU A 390 13.11 47.03 -6.73
C GLU A 390 11.65 46.89 -7.20
N LEU A 391 11.18 45.66 -7.43
CA LEU A 391 9.80 45.41 -7.84
C LEU A 391 8.82 45.61 -6.68
N SER A 392 7.61 46.10 -7.00
CA SER A 392 6.52 46.21 -6.03
C SER A 392 6.12 44.83 -5.47
N ASP A 393 5.80 44.78 -4.18
CA ASP A 393 5.20 43.63 -3.49
C ASP A 393 3.67 43.66 -3.44
N GLY A 394 3.02 44.69 -3.99
CA GLY A 394 1.56 44.78 -4.02
C GLY A 394 0.90 43.70 -4.90
N ALA A 395 -0.40 43.48 -4.75
CA ALA A 395 -1.14 42.47 -5.52
C ALA A 395 -0.94 42.64 -7.04
N VAL A 396 -0.81 41.51 -7.76
CA VAL A 396 -0.70 41.49 -9.22
C VAL A 396 -2.08 41.46 -9.85
N THR A 397 -2.36 42.41 -10.75
CA THR A 397 -3.68 42.54 -11.38
C THR A 397 -3.69 42.15 -12.85
N ASP A 398 -4.88 41.93 -13.41
CA ASP A 398 -5.05 41.68 -14.86
C ASP A 398 -4.56 42.84 -15.76
N ARG A 399 -4.33 44.04 -15.21
CA ARG A 399 -3.74 45.16 -15.96
C ARG A 399 -2.25 44.96 -16.22
N GLU A 400 -1.58 44.20 -15.35
CA GLU A 400 -0.16 43.87 -15.48
C GLU A 400 0.04 42.57 -16.26
N ARG A 401 -0.88 41.61 -16.12
CA ARG A 401 -0.83 40.33 -16.83
C ARG A 401 -0.96 40.54 -18.34
N ARG A 402 -0.40 39.59 -19.11
CA ARG A 402 -0.47 39.60 -20.58
C ARG A 402 -1.88 39.35 -21.13
N ALA A 403 -2.74 38.72 -20.34
CA ALA A 403 -4.17 38.54 -20.58
C ALA A 403 -4.88 38.32 -19.23
N PRO A 404 -6.21 38.54 -19.15
CA PRO A 404 -6.99 38.20 -17.95
C PRO A 404 -6.87 36.72 -17.60
N LEU A 405 -6.71 36.40 -16.31
CA LEU A 405 -6.67 35.00 -15.85
C LEU A 405 -8.09 34.46 -15.69
N LEU A 406 -8.36 33.27 -16.25
CA LEU A 406 -9.65 32.60 -16.20
C LEU A 406 -9.50 31.22 -15.56
N VAL A 407 -10.58 30.71 -14.96
CA VAL A 407 -10.57 29.39 -14.29
C VAL A 407 -10.30 28.22 -15.25
N ASP A 408 -10.56 28.39 -16.54
CA ASP A 408 -10.28 27.36 -17.55
C ASP A 408 -8.81 27.32 -17.97
N HIS A 409 -8.01 28.35 -17.67
CA HIS A 409 -6.59 28.37 -17.97
C HIS A 409 -5.82 27.31 -17.16
N PRO A 410 -4.67 26.82 -17.66
CA PRO A 410 -3.83 25.86 -16.96
C PRO A 410 -3.32 26.43 -15.63
N ALA A 411 -3.52 25.70 -14.55
CA ALA A 411 -2.95 26.00 -13.23
C ALA A 411 -1.55 25.38 -13.08
N TYR A 412 -1.39 24.15 -13.55
CA TYR A 412 -0.12 23.42 -13.49
C TYR A 412 -0.05 22.31 -14.53
N VAL A 413 1.17 21.85 -14.79
CA VAL A 413 1.48 20.68 -15.61
C VAL A 413 2.31 19.70 -14.79
N ILE A 414 1.88 18.45 -14.72
CA ILE A 414 2.64 17.35 -14.09
C ILE A 414 2.90 16.26 -15.12
N TYR A 415 4.16 15.84 -15.27
CA TYR A 415 4.51 14.72 -16.14
C TYR A 415 4.28 13.38 -15.46
N THR A 416 3.64 12.47 -16.18
CA THR A 416 3.44 11.07 -15.78
C THR A 416 4.15 10.14 -16.77
N SER A 417 4.41 8.89 -16.35
CA SER A 417 4.89 7.84 -17.26
C SER A 417 3.84 7.56 -18.35
N GLY A 418 4.30 7.25 -19.56
CA GLY A 418 3.43 7.05 -20.72
C GLY A 418 3.46 5.62 -21.24
N SER A 419 2.28 5.04 -21.51
CA SER A 419 2.13 3.70 -22.07
C SER A 419 2.79 3.53 -23.44
N THR A 420 2.99 4.62 -24.20
CA THR A 420 3.75 4.64 -25.47
C THR A 420 5.26 4.76 -25.28
N GLY A 421 5.73 4.68 -24.03
CA GLY A 421 7.12 4.76 -23.63
C GLY A 421 7.77 6.15 -23.64
N ARG A 422 6.97 7.21 -23.59
CA ARG A 422 7.46 8.59 -23.38
C ARG A 422 6.61 9.27 -22.30
N PRO A 423 7.22 10.05 -21.38
CA PRO A 423 6.48 10.81 -20.40
C PRO A 423 5.46 11.74 -21.06
N LYS A 424 4.32 11.96 -20.41
CA LYS A 424 3.22 12.81 -20.89
C LYS A 424 2.85 13.86 -19.85
N GLY A 425 2.80 15.13 -20.25
CA GLY A 425 2.35 16.23 -19.39
C GLY A 425 0.83 16.23 -19.25
N VAL A 426 0.32 16.16 -18.02
CA VAL A 426 -1.10 16.31 -17.69
C VAL A 426 -1.36 17.77 -17.37
N VAL A 427 -2.29 18.39 -18.12
CA VAL A 427 -2.63 19.82 -17.98
C VAL A 427 -3.86 19.96 -17.09
N VAL A 428 -3.70 20.48 -15.89
CA VAL A 428 -4.81 20.72 -14.95
C VAL A 428 -5.17 22.20 -14.94
N SER A 429 -6.46 22.50 -15.06
CA SER A 429 -6.98 23.88 -15.01
C SER A 429 -7.30 24.32 -13.60
N HIS A 430 -7.47 25.62 -13.38
CA HIS A 430 -7.88 26.15 -12.07
C HIS A 430 -9.29 25.72 -11.65
N ARG A 431 -10.19 25.44 -12.60
CA ARG A 431 -11.63 25.21 -12.38
C ARG A 431 -11.96 24.26 -11.23
N GLY A 432 -11.20 23.17 -11.08
CA GLY A 432 -11.43 22.14 -10.07
C GLY A 432 -10.87 22.47 -8.68
N LEU A 433 -9.92 23.41 -8.57
CA LEU A 433 -9.11 23.59 -7.38
C LEU A 433 -9.92 24.10 -6.18
N ALA A 434 -10.84 25.03 -6.39
CA ALA A 434 -11.67 25.56 -5.30
C ALA A 434 -12.53 24.45 -4.65
N SER A 435 -13.16 23.61 -5.47
CA SER A 435 -13.93 22.47 -4.99
C SER A 435 -13.05 21.44 -4.31
N PHE A 436 -11.87 21.16 -4.88
CA PHE A 436 -10.91 20.22 -4.33
C PHE A 436 -10.42 20.66 -2.94
N SER A 437 -9.88 21.88 -2.82
CA SER A 437 -9.42 22.46 -1.55
C SER A 437 -10.51 22.48 -0.47
N ALA A 438 -11.74 22.86 -0.83
CA ALA A 438 -12.86 22.88 0.12
C ALA A 438 -13.20 21.48 0.63
N ALA A 439 -13.20 20.48 -0.27
CA ALA A 439 -13.47 19.10 0.08
C ALA A 439 -12.37 18.50 0.97
N GLU A 440 -11.10 18.82 0.70
CA GLU A 440 -9.97 18.41 1.54
C GLU A 440 -10.04 19.02 2.94
N ALA A 441 -10.31 20.33 3.02
CA ALA A 441 -10.42 21.04 4.28
C ALA A 441 -11.52 20.45 5.18
N ASP A 442 -12.67 20.09 4.60
CA ASP A 442 -13.74 19.40 5.32
C ASP A 442 -13.33 17.97 5.69
N ARG A 443 -12.89 17.15 4.73
CA ARG A 443 -12.65 15.72 4.96
C ARG A 443 -11.53 15.48 5.97
N TYR A 444 -10.44 16.20 5.82
CA TYR A 444 -9.26 16.10 6.67
C TYR A 444 -9.35 16.98 7.92
N GLN A 445 -10.41 17.79 8.04
CA GLN A 445 -10.67 18.69 9.17
C GLN A 445 -9.56 19.72 9.39
N VAL A 446 -9.04 20.26 8.30
CA VAL A 446 -7.97 21.26 8.32
C VAL A 446 -8.52 22.60 8.79
N ARG A 447 -7.74 23.29 9.63
CA ARG A 447 -8.05 24.61 10.19
C ARG A 447 -6.88 25.56 9.98
N ALA A 448 -7.17 26.86 10.00
CA ALA A 448 -6.14 27.88 9.99
C ALA A 448 -5.15 27.66 11.16
N GLY A 449 -3.85 27.75 10.87
CA GLY A 449 -2.77 27.47 11.82
C GLY A 449 -2.41 25.98 12.00
N ASP A 450 -3.12 25.04 11.37
CA ASP A 450 -2.62 23.65 11.27
C ASP A 450 -1.33 23.59 10.45
N ARG A 451 -0.60 22.48 10.58
CA ARG A 451 0.72 22.26 9.99
C ARG A 451 0.69 21.03 9.08
N ILE A 452 0.75 21.27 7.78
CA ILE A 452 0.69 20.26 6.72
C ILE A 452 2.12 19.95 6.27
N LEU A 453 2.53 18.68 6.26
CA LEU A 453 3.85 18.30 5.77
C LEU A 453 3.91 18.34 4.23
N GLN A 454 4.86 19.10 3.68
CA GLN A 454 5.29 18.95 2.29
C GLN A 454 6.17 17.70 2.16
N PHE A 455 5.54 16.53 2.07
CA PHE A 455 6.24 15.25 1.97
C PHE A 455 6.66 15.00 0.53
N SER A 456 5.71 15.17 -0.39
CA SER A 456 5.80 14.73 -1.78
C SER A 456 6.85 15.51 -2.55
N SER A 457 7.52 14.84 -3.50
CA SER A 457 8.39 15.55 -4.44
C SER A 457 7.53 16.53 -5.23
N PRO A 458 8.00 17.78 -5.45
CA PRO A 458 7.24 18.78 -6.19
C PRO A 458 6.84 18.36 -7.61
N SER A 459 7.58 17.43 -8.22
CA SER A 459 7.25 16.88 -9.55
C SER A 459 6.09 15.88 -9.55
N PHE A 460 5.48 15.62 -8.39
CA PHE A 460 4.27 14.80 -8.26
C PHE A 460 3.08 15.67 -7.87
N ASP A 461 1.93 15.31 -8.41
CA ASP A 461 0.64 15.96 -8.14
C ASP A 461 0.21 15.89 -6.66
N ALA A 462 0.67 14.89 -5.91
CA ALA A 462 0.54 14.84 -4.45
C ALA A 462 1.07 16.10 -3.74
N SER A 463 2.08 16.78 -4.29
CA SER A 463 2.53 18.08 -3.76
C SER A 463 1.51 19.20 -3.95
N VAL A 464 0.66 19.11 -4.99
CA VAL A 464 -0.42 20.06 -5.22
C VAL A 464 -1.56 19.85 -4.21
N LEU A 465 -1.82 18.61 -3.79
CA LEU A 465 -2.69 18.34 -2.64
C LEU A 465 -2.17 19.00 -1.36
N GLU A 466 -0.87 18.88 -1.09
CA GLU A 466 -0.27 19.50 0.10
C GLU A 466 -0.42 21.03 0.07
N LEU A 467 -0.30 21.65 -1.11
CA LEU A 467 -0.56 23.08 -1.33
C LEU A 467 -2.04 23.45 -1.21
N CYS A 468 -2.95 22.68 -1.82
CA CYS A 468 -4.39 22.92 -1.84
C CYS A 468 -5.05 22.71 -0.47
N MET A 469 -4.49 21.82 0.33
CA MET A 469 -4.88 21.55 1.72
C MET A 469 -4.37 22.62 2.68
N SER A 470 -3.24 23.28 2.37
CA SER A 470 -2.60 24.25 3.27
C SER A 470 -3.03 25.69 2.98
N LEU A 471 -2.55 26.25 1.87
CA LEU A 471 -2.57 27.69 1.63
C LEU A 471 -3.99 28.27 1.56
N PRO A 472 -4.99 27.67 0.86
CA PRO A 472 -6.36 28.21 0.80
C PRO A 472 -7.08 28.25 2.16
N VAL A 473 -6.65 27.45 3.13
CA VAL A 473 -7.30 27.31 4.46
C VAL A 473 -6.66 28.23 5.51
N GLY A 474 -5.48 28.79 5.24
CA GLY A 474 -4.69 29.51 6.24
C GLY A 474 -3.82 28.59 7.11
N ALA A 475 -3.55 27.35 6.65
CA ALA A 475 -2.65 26.42 7.33
C ALA A 475 -1.21 26.58 6.81
N ALA A 476 -0.23 26.23 7.65
CA ALA A 476 1.18 26.31 7.34
C ALA A 476 1.65 25.06 6.59
N LEU A 477 2.42 25.25 5.52
CA LEU A 477 3.14 24.19 4.83
C LEU A 477 4.53 24.00 5.46
N VAL A 478 4.78 22.84 6.05
CA VAL A 478 6.07 22.46 6.64
C VAL A 478 6.94 21.86 5.56
N VAL A 479 7.99 22.57 5.18
CA VAL A 479 8.92 22.22 4.10
C VAL A 479 10.26 21.77 4.69
N PRO A 480 10.45 20.46 4.94
CA PRO A 480 11.73 19.94 5.38
C PRO A 480 12.77 20.01 4.26
N PRO A 481 14.07 20.02 4.60
CA PRO A 481 15.15 20.07 3.62
C PRO A 481 15.05 18.88 2.64
N PRO A 482 15.64 19.01 1.44
CA PRO A 482 15.53 18.00 0.40
C PRO A 482 16.09 16.64 0.83
N GLY A 483 15.70 15.62 0.08
CA GLY A 483 16.04 14.23 0.35
C GLY A 483 14.91 13.44 1.01
N PRO A 484 15.11 12.13 1.15
CA PRO A 484 14.05 11.21 1.52
C PRO A 484 13.68 11.35 3.01
N LEU A 485 12.38 11.30 3.26
CA LEU A 485 11.77 11.35 4.58
C LEU A 485 11.29 9.95 4.93
N LEU A 486 12.12 9.18 5.62
CA LEU A 486 11.86 7.81 6.02
C LEU A 486 12.38 7.58 7.45
N GLY A 487 11.84 6.56 8.12
CA GLY A 487 12.29 6.11 9.44
C GLY A 487 12.34 7.21 10.48
N GLU A 488 13.46 7.27 11.21
CA GLU A 488 13.73 8.26 12.25
C GLU A 488 13.72 9.70 11.71
N ARG A 489 14.13 9.92 10.46
CA ARG A 489 14.11 11.27 9.86
C ARG A 489 12.67 11.75 9.67
N LEU A 490 11.78 10.88 9.20
CA LEU A 490 10.36 11.21 9.08
C LEU A 490 9.74 11.44 10.45
N ALA A 491 9.98 10.54 11.41
CA ALA A 491 9.51 10.70 12.79
C ALA A 491 9.96 12.03 13.41
N GLY A 492 11.25 12.35 13.30
CA GLY A 492 11.82 13.58 13.84
C GLY A 492 11.31 14.84 13.15
N VAL A 493 10.95 14.81 11.87
CA VAL A 493 10.29 15.93 11.19
C VAL A 493 8.86 16.11 11.69
N LEU A 494 8.11 15.01 11.83
CA LEU A 494 6.73 15.06 12.33
C LEU A 494 6.68 15.61 13.76
N GLU A 495 7.63 15.19 14.60
CA GLU A 495 7.74 15.64 16.00
C GLU A 495 8.27 17.07 16.11
N ARG A 496 9.44 17.38 15.52
CA ARG A 496 10.11 18.69 15.65
C ARG A 496 9.21 19.85 15.24
N TRP A 497 8.43 19.65 14.19
CA TRP A 497 7.59 20.69 13.62
C TRP A 497 6.13 20.54 14.02
N ASP A 498 5.81 19.63 14.95
CA ASP A 498 4.45 19.32 15.39
C ASP A 498 3.47 19.19 14.21
N VAL A 499 3.88 18.43 13.20
CA VAL A 499 3.07 18.22 12.00
C VAL A 499 1.72 17.66 12.42
N THR A 500 0.65 18.23 11.87
CA THR A 500 -0.74 17.86 12.20
C THR A 500 -1.36 16.93 11.16
N HIS A 501 -1.02 17.14 9.88
CA HIS A 501 -1.56 16.42 8.74
C HIS A 501 -0.43 16.09 7.77
N ALA A 502 -0.47 14.90 7.16
CA ALA A 502 0.44 14.53 6.09
C ALA A 502 -0.17 13.47 5.19
N LEU A 503 0.03 13.62 3.88
CA LEU A 503 -0.11 12.52 2.91
C LEU A 503 1.21 11.77 2.84
N ILE A 504 1.19 10.50 3.23
CA ILE A 504 2.39 9.65 3.27
C ILE A 504 2.06 8.32 2.56
N PRO A 505 2.82 7.94 1.51
CA PRO A 505 2.66 6.63 0.89
C PRO A 505 2.84 5.50 1.93
N PRO A 506 2.04 4.42 1.88
CA PRO A 506 2.11 3.32 2.85
C PRO A 506 3.53 2.77 3.07
N ALA A 507 4.32 2.66 2.00
CA ALA A 507 5.70 2.17 2.06
C ALA A 507 6.61 3.09 2.90
N ALA A 508 6.46 4.40 2.82
CA ALA A 508 7.22 5.35 3.63
C ALA A 508 6.74 5.35 5.07
N LEU A 509 5.41 5.35 5.27
CA LEU A 509 4.79 5.34 6.60
C LEU A 509 5.18 4.09 7.42
N ALA A 510 5.33 2.94 6.76
CA ALA A 510 5.77 1.70 7.39
C ALA A 510 7.18 1.75 7.97
N THR A 511 8.04 2.66 7.48
CA THR A 511 9.45 2.75 7.93
C THR A 511 9.61 3.46 9.27
N VAL A 512 8.63 4.26 9.69
CA VAL A 512 8.66 4.97 10.98
C VAL A 512 8.84 3.96 12.12
N PRO A 513 9.51 4.27 13.24
CA PRO A 513 9.62 3.39 14.40
C PRO A 513 8.30 3.23 15.18
N GLU A 514 8.06 2.05 15.76
CA GLU A 514 6.80 1.73 16.47
C GLU A 514 6.47 2.71 17.62
N PRO A 515 7.42 3.09 18.49
CA PRO A 515 7.12 4.01 19.60
C PRO A 515 6.69 5.40 19.12
N ALA A 516 7.35 5.92 18.08
CA ALA A 516 6.97 7.20 17.47
C ALA A 516 5.58 7.12 16.83
N ALA A 517 5.30 6.03 16.12
CA ALA A 517 4.01 5.84 15.47
C ALA A 517 2.85 5.66 16.45
N ARG A 518 3.04 5.09 17.64
CA ARG A 518 1.94 4.94 18.61
C ARG A 518 1.74 6.21 19.43
N ASP A 519 2.75 6.58 20.22
CA ASP A 519 2.58 7.56 21.29
C ASP A 519 3.49 8.79 21.16
N GLY A 520 4.53 8.73 20.30
CA GLY A 520 5.53 9.79 20.17
C GLY A 520 5.13 11.00 19.32
N LEU A 521 3.92 11.03 18.74
CA LEU A 521 3.47 12.09 17.83
C LEU A 521 2.08 12.63 18.23
N PRO A 522 1.95 13.33 19.36
CA PRO A 522 0.66 13.81 19.88
C PRO A 522 0.03 14.92 19.03
N ALA A 523 0.83 15.70 18.31
CA ALA A 523 0.34 16.74 17.40
C ALA A 523 -0.20 16.18 16.08
N PHE A 524 0.18 14.96 15.70
CA PHE A 524 -0.12 14.36 14.40
C PHE A 524 -1.49 13.67 14.44
N ARG A 525 -2.51 14.37 13.92
CA ARG A 525 -3.93 14.01 14.08
C ARG A 525 -4.49 13.28 12.88
N THR A 526 -4.09 13.67 11.67
CA THR A 526 -4.65 13.14 10.42
C THR A 526 -3.56 12.52 9.56
N VAL A 527 -3.72 11.23 9.28
CA VAL A 527 -2.80 10.43 8.47
C VAL A 527 -3.49 10.11 7.16
N ILE A 528 -3.02 10.69 6.06
CA ILE A 528 -3.57 10.42 4.75
C ILE A 528 -2.62 9.44 4.07
N VAL A 529 -3.15 8.32 3.58
CA VAL A 529 -2.40 7.36 2.77
C VAL A 529 -2.96 7.36 1.35
N GLY A 530 -2.07 7.21 0.38
CA GLY A 530 -2.45 7.20 -1.03
C GLY A 530 -1.27 6.80 -1.91
N GLY A 531 -1.54 6.60 -3.20
CA GLY A 531 -0.52 6.23 -4.18
C GLY A 531 -0.12 4.75 -4.20
N ASP A 532 -0.37 3.97 -3.15
CA ASP A 532 -0.10 2.53 -3.07
C ASP A 532 -1.13 1.80 -2.19
N ALA A 533 -1.16 0.47 -2.23
CA ALA A 533 -2.03 -0.34 -1.38
C ALA A 533 -1.61 -0.23 0.10
N CYS A 534 -2.57 0.06 0.98
CA CYS A 534 -2.35 0.12 2.42
C CYS A 534 -2.65 -1.24 3.08
N SER A 535 -1.77 -1.72 3.95
CA SER A 535 -1.96 -2.99 4.67
C SER A 535 -2.82 -2.80 5.92
N ALA A 536 -3.52 -3.85 6.34
CA ALA A 536 -4.29 -3.87 7.59
C ALA A 536 -3.40 -3.67 8.83
N GLU A 537 -2.14 -4.14 8.78
CA GLU A 537 -1.14 -3.92 9.83
C GLU A 537 -0.82 -2.43 9.99
N LEU A 538 -0.63 -1.72 8.87
CA LEU A 538 -0.35 -0.28 8.91
C LEU A 538 -1.55 0.50 9.47
N VAL A 539 -2.77 0.08 9.14
CA VAL A 539 -4.00 0.64 9.72
C VAL A 539 -4.07 0.38 11.22
N ALA A 540 -3.85 -0.85 11.67
CA ALA A 540 -3.85 -1.21 13.09
C ALA A 540 -2.86 -0.39 13.91
N ARG A 541 -1.75 0.01 13.28
CA ARG A 541 -0.68 0.80 13.88
C ARG A 541 -0.98 2.30 13.93
N TRP A 542 -1.53 2.88 12.86
CA TRP A 542 -1.64 4.34 12.70
C TRP A 542 -3.03 4.90 12.94
N ALA A 543 -4.09 4.11 12.76
CA ALA A 543 -5.46 4.55 12.96
C ALA A 543 -5.84 4.80 14.44
N PRO A 544 -5.35 4.03 15.44
CA PRO A 544 -5.69 4.31 16.83
C PRO A 544 -5.30 5.74 17.25
N GLY A 545 -6.24 6.47 17.83
CA GLY A 545 -6.04 7.86 18.29
C GLY A 545 -5.91 8.90 17.17
N ARG A 546 -6.02 8.52 15.89
CA ARG A 546 -5.86 9.41 14.74
C ARG A 546 -6.94 9.21 13.69
N ARG A 547 -7.11 10.21 12.82
CA ARG A 547 -7.93 10.11 11.61
C ARG A 547 -7.06 9.58 10.47
N MET A 548 -7.09 8.28 10.23
CA MET A 548 -6.40 7.68 9.09
C MET A 548 -7.35 7.55 7.89
N ILE A 549 -7.01 8.11 6.73
CA ILE A 549 -7.88 8.10 5.54
C ILE A 549 -7.11 7.57 4.33
N ASN A 550 -7.67 6.62 3.61
CA ASN A 550 -7.15 6.19 2.32
C ASN A 550 -7.70 7.08 1.21
N SER A 551 -6.82 7.62 0.37
CA SER A 551 -7.17 8.52 -0.73
C SER A 551 -6.64 7.95 -2.05
N TYR A 552 -7.46 8.06 -3.08
CA TYR A 552 -7.17 7.54 -4.41
C TYR A 552 -7.53 8.59 -5.46
N GLY A 553 -6.64 8.77 -6.42
CA GLY A 553 -6.91 9.54 -7.63
C GLY A 553 -5.75 9.41 -8.62
N PRO A 554 -6.02 9.40 -9.93
CA PRO A 554 -5.02 9.64 -10.95
C PRO A 554 -4.77 11.14 -11.15
N THR A 555 -3.61 11.48 -11.71
CA THR A 555 -3.22 12.87 -12.02
C THR A 555 -4.22 13.55 -12.97
N GLU A 556 -4.82 12.79 -13.88
CA GLU A 556 -5.82 13.27 -14.85
C GLU A 556 -7.16 13.72 -14.23
N SER A 557 -7.38 13.51 -12.94
CA SER A 557 -8.56 13.96 -12.21
C SER A 557 -8.23 14.78 -10.96
N THR A 558 -7.12 15.54 -11.00
CA THR A 558 -6.70 16.49 -9.96
C THR A 558 -6.46 15.81 -8.62
N VAL A 559 -5.39 15.03 -8.56
CA VAL A 559 -4.78 14.43 -7.35
C VAL A 559 -5.62 13.36 -6.65
N VAL A 560 -6.81 13.70 -6.14
CA VAL A 560 -7.71 12.76 -5.43
C VAL A 560 -9.09 12.80 -6.06
N THR A 561 -9.67 11.63 -6.22
CA THR A 561 -10.99 11.41 -6.82
C THR A 561 -11.93 10.73 -5.84
N THR A 562 -11.42 9.83 -5.01
CA THR A 562 -12.18 9.14 -3.97
C THR A 562 -11.38 9.05 -2.67
N TRP A 563 -12.08 8.94 -1.54
CA TRP A 563 -11.48 8.62 -0.25
C TRP A 563 -12.34 7.71 0.60
N SER A 564 -11.71 6.91 1.46
CA SER A 564 -12.37 6.07 2.46
C SER A 564 -12.93 6.90 3.61
N ASP A 565 -13.91 6.35 4.32
CA ASP A 565 -14.16 6.74 5.72
C ASP A 565 -12.93 6.52 6.61
N PRO A 566 -12.84 7.19 7.79
CA PRO A 566 -11.72 6.97 8.71
C PRO A 566 -11.52 5.48 8.96
N LEU A 567 -10.32 5.00 8.63
CA LEU A 567 -10.00 3.59 8.64
C LEU A 567 -10.02 3.06 10.08
N SER A 568 -10.50 1.83 10.22
CA SER A 568 -10.46 1.07 11.46
C SER A 568 -9.70 -0.25 11.25
N PRO A 569 -9.04 -0.80 12.29
CA PRO A 569 -8.36 -2.09 12.17
C PRO A 569 -9.34 -3.22 11.78
N GLY A 570 -8.90 -4.17 10.95
CA GLY A 570 -9.65 -5.41 10.67
C GLY A 570 -10.18 -5.62 9.25
N GLY A 571 -9.83 -4.77 8.28
CA GLY A 571 -10.25 -4.92 6.88
C GLY A 571 -9.20 -4.45 5.86
N VAL A 572 -9.45 -4.74 4.57
CA VAL A 572 -8.69 -4.15 3.46
C VAL A 572 -9.21 -2.72 3.25
N PRO A 573 -8.35 -1.68 3.29
CA PRO A 573 -8.80 -0.31 3.11
C PRO A 573 -9.46 -0.09 1.74
N PRO A 574 -10.73 0.35 1.68
CA PRO A 574 -11.36 0.71 0.41
C PRO A 574 -10.74 2.00 -0.14
N ILE A 575 -10.92 2.25 -1.43
CA ILE A 575 -10.63 3.57 -2.02
C ILE A 575 -11.81 4.54 -1.82
N GLY A 576 -12.96 4.02 -1.39
CA GLY A 576 -14.03 4.78 -0.75
C GLY A 576 -15.02 5.45 -1.71
N ARG A 577 -15.46 6.66 -1.39
CA ARG A 577 -16.52 7.38 -2.13
C ARG A 577 -15.96 8.58 -2.89
N PRO A 578 -16.60 9.02 -3.98
CA PRO A 578 -16.16 10.20 -4.72
C PRO A 578 -16.15 11.46 -3.86
N ILE A 579 -15.20 12.35 -4.14
CA ILE A 579 -15.09 13.67 -3.51
C ILE A 579 -16.15 14.64 -4.06
N TRP A 580 -16.27 15.82 -3.45
CA TRP A 580 -17.21 16.85 -3.89
C TRP A 580 -17.03 17.22 -5.37
N ASN A 581 -18.14 17.47 -6.06
CA ASN A 581 -18.24 17.82 -7.47
C ASN A 581 -17.50 16.85 -8.42
N THR A 582 -17.31 15.61 -7.97
CA THR A 582 -16.67 14.53 -8.72
C THR A 582 -17.61 13.34 -8.77
N ARG A 583 -17.79 12.77 -9.96
CA ARG A 583 -18.66 11.61 -10.20
C ARG A 583 -17.80 10.46 -10.67
N VAL A 584 -18.14 9.25 -10.24
CA VAL A 584 -17.41 8.04 -10.61
C VAL A 584 -18.36 6.99 -11.15
N TYR A 585 -17.98 6.31 -12.22
CA TYR A 585 -18.78 5.26 -12.83
C TYR A 585 -17.95 3.99 -12.92
N VAL A 586 -18.54 2.86 -12.55
CA VAL A 586 -17.92 1.54 -12.72
C VAL A 586 -18.63 0.87 -13.88
N LEU A 587 -17.93 0.75 -15.01
CA LEU A 587 -18.53 0.41 -16.30
C LEU A 587 -17.93 -0.87 -16.89
N ASP A 588 -18.72 -1.56 -17.68
CA ASP A 588 -18.24 -2.65 -18.54
C ASP A 588 -17.65 -2.13 -19.86
N ALA A 589 -17.17 -3.06 -20.70
CA ALA A 589 -16.58 -2.74 -22.01
C ALA A 589 -17.55 -2.06 -23.01
N ALA A 590 -18.86 -2.09 -22.72
CA ALA A 590 -19.90 -1.42 -23.52
C ALA A 590 -20.36 -0.10 -22.89
N LEU A 591 -19.63 0.42 -21.90
CA LEU A 591 -19.95 1.64 -21.13
C LEU A 591 -21.29 1.55 -20.38
N ARG A 592 -21.68 0.36 -19.93
CA ARG A 592 -22.87 0.18 -19.08
C ARG A 592 -22.45 0.06 -17.61
N PRO A 593 -23.26 0.58 -16.66
CA PRO A 593 -22.98 0.42 -15.23
C PRO A 593 -23.00 -1.04 -14.84
N VAL A 594 -21.99 -1.50 -14.11
CA VAL A 594 -21.98 -2.86 -13.55
C VAL A 594 -22.78 -2.90 -12.24
N PRO A 595 -23.40 -4.04 -11.89
CA PRO A 595 -24.08 -4.21 -10.60
C PRO A 595 -23.15 -4.02 -9.38
N LEU A 596 -23.73 -3.78 -8.20
CA LEU A 596 -22.97 -3.79 -6.94
C LEU A 596 -22.24 -5.13 -6.74
N GLY A 597 -20.99 -5.07 -6.26
CA GLY A 597 -20.12 -6.22 -6.05
C GLY A 597 -19.43 -6.74 -7.31
N VAL A 598 -19.74 -6.19 -8.49
CA VAL A 598 -19.18 -6.60 -9.78
C VAL A 598 -17.98 -5.74 -10.14
N ALA A 599 -16.93 -6.38 -10.63
CA ALA A 599 -15.75 -5.70 -11.14
C ALA A 599 -16.07 -4.99 -12.47
N GLY A 600 -15.67 -3.74 -12.59
CA GLY A 600 -15.69 -2.98 -13.84
C GLY A 600 -14.58 -1.95 -13.88
N GLU A 601 -14.42 -1.31 -15.03
CA GLU A 601 -13.43 -0.24 -15.20
C GLU A 601 -13.97 1.07 -14.62
N LEU A 602 -13.10 1.81 -13.91
CA LEU A 602 -13.43 3.09 -13.29
C LEU A 602 -13.33 4.24 -14.30
N TYR A 603 -14.38 5.06 -14.34
CA TYR A 603 -14.45 6.31 -15.08
C TYR A 603 -14.74 7.46 -14.12
N VAL A 604 -14.15 8.62 -14.37
CA VAL A 604 -14.24 9.80 -13.51
C VAL A 604 -14.80 10.97 -14.29
N ALA A 605 -15.71 11.75 -13.72
CA ALA A 605 -16.26 12.97 -14.31
C ALA A 605 -16.35 14.08 -13.26
N GLY A 606 -16.64 15.30 -13.70
CA GLY A 606 -16.85 16.46 -12.82
C GLY A 606 -15.72 17.48 -12.84
N ALA A 607 -15.71 18.36 -11.84
CA ALA A 607 -14.90 19.57 -11.82
C ALA A 607 -13.38 19.31 -11.76
N GLY A 608 -12.97 18.17 -11.18
CA GLY A 608 -11.58 17.78 -11.04
C GLY A 608 -10.93 17.25 -12.33
N LEU A 609 -11.64 17.13 -13.44
CA LEU A 609 -11.03 16.62 -14.67
C LEU A 609 -9.95 17.56 -15.23
N ALA A 610 -8.79 16.99 -15.55
CA ALA A 610 -7.75 17.67 -16.30
C ALA A 610 -8.27 18.10 -17.69
N ARG A 611 -7.63 19.12 -18.26
CA ARG A 611 -7.92 19.58 -19.62
C ARG A 611 -7.63 18.45 -20.62
N GLY A 612 -6.50 17.77 -20.42
CA GLY A 612 -6.02 16.66 -21.24
C GLY A 612 -4.51 16.49 -21.11
N TYR A 613 -3.91 15.83 -22.10
CA TYR A 613 -2.46 15.71 -22.21
C TYR A 613 -1.88 16.81 -23.12
N LEU A 614 -0.79 17.43 -22.67
CA LEU A 614 -0.11 18.54 -23.34
C LEU A 614 0.27 18.13 -24.77
N ASP A 615 -0.25 18.85 -25.77
CA ASP A 615 0.01 18.62 -27.19
C ASP A 615 -0.14 17.16 -27.66
N ARG A 616 -1.12 16.44 -27.08
CA ARG A 616 -1.46 15.05 -27.45
C ARG A 616 -2.98 14.89 -27.61
N PRO A 617 -3.60 15.48 -28.65
CA PRO A 617 -5.04 15.40 -28.86
C PRO A 617 -5.56 13.97 -29.08
N GLY A 618 -4.79 13.12 -29.77
CA GLY A 618 -5.17 11.70 -29.99
C GLY A 618 -5.28 10.92 -28.68
N LEU A 619 -4.22 10.95 -27.85
CA LEU A 619 -4.22 10.29 -26.54
C LEU A 619 -5.26 10.91 -25.60
N THR A 620 -5.47 12.22 -25.69
CA THR A 620 -6.51 12.91 -24.91
C THR A 620 -7.89 12.40 -25.30
N ALA A 621 -8.21 12.26 -26.59
CA ALA A 621 -9.50 11.74 -27.05
C ALA A 621 -9.71 10.26 -26.70
N GLU A 622 -8.65 9.47 -26.62
CA GLU A 622 -8.72 8.06 -26.20
C GLU A 622 -9.09 7.91 -24.72
N ARG A 623 -8.57 8.81 -23.86
CA ARG A 623 -8.72 8.69 -22.40
C ARG A 623 -9.79 9.61 -21.81
N PHE A 624 -10.05 10.77 -22.40
CA PHE A 624 -11.11 11.71 -21.98
C PHE A 624 -12.29 11.61 -22.95
N VAL A 625 -13.14 10.62 -22.72
CA VAL A 625 -14.27 10.25 -23.57
C VAL A 625 -15.54 11.02 -23.22
N ALA A 626 -16.57 10.95 -24.05
CA ALA A 626 -17.87 11.55 -23.74
C ALA A 626 -18.54 10.85 -22.55
N ASN A 627 -19.17 11.61 -21.64
CA ASN A 627 -19.96 11.06 -20.54
C ASN A 627 -21.42 10.85 -20.98
N PRO A 628 -21.91 9.60 -21.16
CA PRO A 628 -23.29 9.34 -21.59
C PRO A 628 -24.32 9.53 -20.46
N PHE A 629 -23.88 9.71 -19.22
CA PHE A 629 -24.73 9.87 -18.04
C PHE A 629 -24.82 11.34 -17.57
N GLY A 630 -23.98 12.19 -18.14
CA GLY A 630 -23.83 13.59 -17.78
C GLY A 630 -24.70 14.53 -18.60
N VAL A 631 -24.47 15.83 -18.44
CA VAL A 631 -25.07 16.85 -19.32
C VAL A 631 -24.43 16.80 -20.72
N PRO A 632 -25.13 17.20 -21.79
CA PRO A 632 -24.55 17.23 -23.14
C PRO A 632 -23.23 18.01 -23.18
N GLY A 633 -22.17 17.37 -23.70
CA GLY A 633 -20.82 17.95 -23.78
C GLY A 633 -19.92 17.63 -22.57
N GLU A 634 -20.43 17.00 -21.52
CA GLU A 634 -19.62 16.54 -20.40
C GLU A 634 -18.71 15.37 -20.82
N ARG A 635 -17.49 15.36 -20.28
CA ARG A 635 -16.48 14.31 -20.50
C ARG A 635 -16.32 13.45 -19.26
N MET A 636 -15.80 12.25 -19.44
CA MET A 636 -15.29 11.38 -18.39
C MET A 636 -13.90 10.86 -18.74
N TYR A 637 -13.04 10.73 -17.73
CA TYR A 637 -11.71 10.15 -17.85
C TYR A 637 -11.74 8.64 -17.56
N ARG A 638 -11.19 7.86 -18.48
CA ARG A 638 -11.02 6.40 -18.40
C ARG A 638 -9.71 6.07 -17.67
N THR A 639 -9.79 5.62 -16.42
CA THR A 639 -8.59 5.48 -15.56
C THR A 639 -7.72 4.27 -15.93
N GLY A 640 -8.32 3.23 -16.51
CA GLY A 640 -7.70 1.91 -16.69
C GLY A 640 -7.68 1.08 -15.40
N ASP A 641 -8.24 1.57 -14.30
CA ASP A 641 -8.31 0.86 -13.02
C ASP A 641 -9.59 0.02 -12.94
N VAL A 642 -9.47 -1.21 -12.42
CA VAL A 642 -10.59 -2.13 -12.20
C VAL A 642 -10.98 -2.08 -10.73
N VAL A 643 -12.26 -1.77 -10.50
CA VAL A 643 -12.83 -1.57 -9.16
C VAL A 643 -14.18 -2.26 -9.05
N ARG A 644 -14.71 -2.34 -7.83
CA ARG A 644 -16.11 -2.69 -7.59
C ARG A 644 -16.70 -1.87 -6.46
N TRP A 645 -18.01 -1.65 -6.48
CA TRP A 645 -18.75 -1.16 -5.32
C TRP A 645 -18.98 -2.29 -4.33
N ASN A 646 -18.71 -2.08 -3.05
CA ASN A 646 -19.11 -2.99 -1.98
C ASN A 646 -20.54 -2.67 -1.49
N THR A 647 -21.04 -3.48 -0.57
CA THR A 647 -22.41 -3.34 -0.01
C THR A 647 -22.60 -2.05 0.79
N ASN A 648 -21.52 -1.48 1.34
CA ASN A 648 -21.51 -0.20 2.04
C ASN A 648 -21.52 1.01 1.10
N GLY A 649 -21.51 0.79 -0.22
CA GLY A 649 -21.40 1.87 -1.20
C GLY A 649 -20.05 2.56 -1.16
N GLU A 650 -18.98 1.80 -0.94
CA GLU A 650 -17.59 2.24 -1.09
C GLU A 650 -16.92 1.46 -2.23
N LEU A 651 -15.99 2.09 -2.92
CA LEU A 651 -15.21 1.46 -3.98
C LEU A 651 -14.03 0.68 -3.41
N GLU A 652 -13.84 -0.53 -3.93
CA GLU A 652 -12.69 -1.39 -3.68
C GLU A 652 -11.83 -1.47 -4.95
N PHE A 653 -10.53 -1.23 -4.80
CA PHE A 653 -9.58 -1.38 -5.90
C PHE A 653 -9.18 -2.85 -6.07
N LEU A 654 -9.34 -3.38 -7.30
CA LEU A 654 -9.06 -4.78 -7.62
C LEU A 654 -7.79 -4.95 -8.46
N GLY A 655 -7.38 -3.91 -9.19
CA GLY A 655 -6.19 -3.94 -10.04
C GLY A 655 -6.30 -2.99 -11.22
N ARG A 656 -5.55 -3.27 -12.28
CA ARG A 656 -5.59 -2.53 -13.54
C ARG A 656 -6.02 -3.42 -14.69
N ALA A 657 -6.73 -2.82 -15.64
CA ALA A 657 -7.10 -3.46 -16.91
C ALA A 657 -5.93 -3.46 -17.91
N ASP A 658 -5.00 -2.51 -17.75
CA ASP A 658 -3.75 -2.41 -18.51
C ASP A 658 -2.54 -2.88 -17.69
N GLU A 659 -1.36 -2.77 -18.29
CA GLU A 659 -0.09 -3.31 -17.74
C GLU A 659 0.62 -2.34 -16.80
N GLN A 660 0.02 -1.18 -16.53
CA GLN A 660 0.59 -0.19 -15.63
C GLN A 660 0.65 -0.71 -14.20
N VAL A 661 1.70 -0.33 -13.47
CA VAL A 661 1.95 -0.79 -12.10
C VAL A 661 2.27 0.39 -11.18
N LYS A 662 2.03 0.20 -9.88
CA LYS A 662 2.46 1.12 -8.83
C LYS A 662 3.66 0.50 -8.11
N ILE A 663 4.79 1.20 -8.09
CA ILE A 663 6.03 0.76 -7.43
C ILE A 663 6.43 1.84 -6.42
N ARG A 664 6.32 1.54 -5.12
CA ARG A 664 6.66 2.47 -4.01
C ARG A 664 5.88 3.79 -4.08
N GLY A 665 4.60 3.71 -4.45
CA GLY A 665 3.75 4.90 -4.68
C GLY A 665 3.97 5.62 -6.02
N PHE A 666 4.95 5.22 -6.83
CA PHE A 666 5.18 5.79 -8.16
C PHE A 666 4.40 5.04 -9.23
N ARG A 667 3.76 5.79 -10.14
CA ARG A 667 3.08 5.26 -11.32
C ARG A 667 4.12 4.92 -12.39
N VAL A 668 4.28 3.62 -12.70
CA VAL A 668 5.27 3.11 -13.65
C VAL A 668 4.57 2.39 -14.78
N GLU A 669 4.92 2.73 -16.01
CA GLU A 669 4.51 2.04 -17.23
C GLU A 669 5.65 1.10 -17.66
N PRO A 670 5.51 -0.24 -17.54
CA PRO A 670 6.56 -1.16 -17.97
C PRO A 670 6.96 -0.96 -19.43
N GLY A 671 6.01 -0.60 -20.29
CA GLY A 671 6.25 -0.26 -21.70
C GLY A 671 7.26 0.88 -21.94
N GLU A 672 7.39 1.85 -21.02
CA GLU A 672 8.44 2.89 -21.08
C GLU A 672 9.83 2.31 -20.89
N ILE A 673 9.93 1.33 -20.01
CA ILE A 673 11.19 0.63 -19.73
C ILE A 673 11.51 -0.35 -20.87
N GLU A 674 10.51 -1.07 -21.37
CA GLU A 674 10.63 -1.98 -22.51
C GLU A 674 11.10 -1.23 -23.77
N THR A 675 10.48 -0.08 -24.07
CA THR A 675 10.86 0.77 -25.22
C THR A 675 12.31 1.25 -25.07
N ALA A 676 12.71 1.69 -23.88
CA ALA A 676 14.08 2.10 -23.62
C ALA A 676 15.05 0.93 -23.81
N LEU A 677 14.73 -0.25 -23.27
CA LEU A 677 15.55 -1.46 -23.42
C LEU A 677 15.67 -1.91 -24.87
N SER A 678 14.59 -1.94 -25.63
CA SER A 678 14.59 -2.29 -27.05
C SER A 678 15.37 -1.32 -27.93
N ALA A 679 15.63 -0.09 -27.46
CA ALA A 679 16.52 0.85 -28.15
C ALA A 679 18.01 0.56 -27.92
N HIS A 680 18.37 -0.32 -26.97
CA HIS A 680 19.75 -0.67 -26.70
C HIS A 680 20.29 -1.68 -27.74
N PRO A 681 21.50 -1.49 -28.33
CA PRO A 681 22.00 -2.31 -29.44
C PRO A 681 22.16 -3.81 -29.14
N SER A 682 22.27 -4.21 -27.87
CA SER A 682 22.41 -5.62 -27.48
C SER A 682 21.08 -6.33 -27.23
N VAL A 683 19.94 -5.64 -27.27
CA VAL A 683 18.61 -6.17 -26.92
C VAL A 683 17.76 -6.28 -28.18
N ALA A 684 17.28 -7.49 -28.49
CA ALA A 684 16.34 -7.73 -29.58
C ALA A 684 14.89 -7.50 -29.12
N GLU A 685 14.53 -8.05 -27.96
CA GLU A 685 13.20 -7.93 -27.35
C GLU A 685 13.34 -7.76 -25.83
N ALA A 686 12.41 -7.03 -25.23
CA ALA A 686 12.37 -6.83 -23.78
C ALA A 686 10.93 -6.84 -23.28
N VAL A 687 10.73 -7.43 -22.10
CA VAL A 687 9.47 -7.41 -21.34
C VAL A 687 9.80 -7.04 -19.91
N VAL A 688 9.03 -6.14 -19.31
CA VAL A 688 9.20 -5.73 -17.92
C VAL A 688 7.94 -6.08 -17.14
N VAL A 689 8.11 -6.72 -15.99
CA VAL A 689 7.00 -7.09 -15.12
C VAL A 689 7.29 -6.69 -13.67
N ALA A 690 6.26 -6.23 -12.97
CA ALA A 690 6.30 -6.10 -11.53
C ALA A 690 6.08 -7.48 -10.90
N ARG A 691 7.06 -7.99 -10.16
CA ARG A 691 6.98 -9.28 -9.46
C ARG A 691 7.02 -9.10 -7.95
N LYS A 692 6.37 -10.04 -7.27
CA LYS A 692 6.37 -10.19 -5.82
C LYS A 692 6.68 -11.64 -5.47
N ASP A 693 7.97 -11.99 -5.51
CA ASP A 693 8.43 -13.38 -5.28
C ASP A 693 8.76 -13.67 -3.79
N GLN A 694 8.81 -12.65 -2.92
CA GLN A 694 9.08 -12.73 -1.47
C GLN A 694 8.13 -11.82 -0.67
N PRO A 695 7.98 -12.00 0.66
CA PRO A 695 7.24 -11.05 1.52
C PRO A 695 7.88 -9.65 1.44
N GLY A 696 7.18 -8.68 0.83
CA GLY A 696 7.71 -7.33 0.63
C GLY A 696 6.96 -6.54 -0.47
N PRO A 697 7.42 -5.32 -0.82
CA PRO A 697 6.88 -4.54 -1.93
C PRO A 697 7.23 -5.18 -3.28
N SER A 698 6.42 -4.93 -4.30
CA SER A 698 6.68 -5.39 -5.68
C SER A 698 7.94 -4.73 -6.25
N ARG A 699 8.70 -5.47 -7.06
CA ARG A 699 9.90 -4.98 -7.78
C ARG A 699 9.78 -5.18 -9.28
N LEU A 700 10.40 -4.30 -10.04
CA LEU A 700 10.48 -4.42 -11.50
C LEU A 700 11.56 -5.44 -11.90
N VAL A 701 11.22 -6.38 -12.78
CA VAL A 701 12.13 -7.36 -13.36
C VAL A 701 12.05 -7.25 -14.88
N ALA A 702 13.17 -7.06 -15.54
CA ALA A 702 13.28 -7.03 -17.00
C ALA A 702 13.72 -8.39 -17.53
N TYR A 703 13.02 -8.89 -18.55
CA TYR A 703 13.34 -10.09 -19.29
C TYR A 703 13.81 -9.66 -20.67
N VAL A 704 15.04 -9.99 -21.04
CA VAL A 704 15.69 -9.51 -22.26
C VAL A 704 16.10 -10.67 -23.15
N VAL A 705 15.84 -10.53 -24.45
CA VAL A 705 16.35 -11.44 -25.48
C VAL A 705 17.52 -10.74 -26.18
N PRO A 706 18.74 -11.30 -26.12
CA PRO A 706 19.92 -10.63 -26.66
C PRO A 706 20.05 -10.83 -28.18
N VAL A 707 20.55 -9.81 -28.89
CA VAL A 707 20.79 -9.90 -30.35
C VAL A 707 21.91 -10.92 -30.67
N ASN A 708 22.98 -10.95 -29.87
CA ASN A 708 24.18 -11.77 -30.12
C ASN A 708 24.42 -12.85 -29.04
N GLY A 709 23.36 -13.36 -28.41
CA GLY A 709 23.45 -14.44 -27.42
C GLY A 709 23.91 -14.02 -26.01
N SER A 710 24.31 -12.76 -25.80
CA SER A 710 24.53 -12.19 -24.46
C SER A 710 24.08 -10.74 -24.39
N ALA A 711 23.47 -10.36 -23.26
CA ALA A 711 23.23 -8.99 -22.88
C ALA A 711 23.68 -8.83 -21.43
N ASP A 712 24.61 -7.90 -21.18
CA ASP A 712 25.16 -7.67 -19.84
C ASP A 712 24.15 -6.90 -18.97
N PRO A 713 23.62 -7.50 -17.87
CA PRO A 713 22.72 -6.83 -16.94
C PRO A 713 23.25 -5.50 -16.40
N SER A 714 24.55 -5.40 -16.11
CA SER A 714 25.15 -4.20 -15.53
C SER A 714 25.18 -3.07 -16.55
N ALA A 715 25.52 -3.37 -17.82
CA ALA A 715 25.46 -2.40 -18.92
C ALA A 715 24.03 -1.90 -19.19
N LEU A 716 23.04 -2.81 -19.21
CA LEU A 716 21.63 -2.45 -19.41
C LEU A 716 21.10 -1.56 -18.29
N ARG A 717 21.44 -1.88 -17.03
CA ARG A 717 21.09 -1.05 -15.87
C ARG A 717 21.68 0.35 -15.98
N ALA A 718 22.98 0.45 -16.30
CA ALA A 718 23.65 1.75 -16.45
C ALA A 718 23.04 2.58 -17.57
N TYR A 719 22.72 1.95 -18.70
CA TYR A 719 22.03 2.59 -19.82
C TYR A 719 20.65 3.12 -19.42
N LEU A 720 19.83 2.31 -18.74
CA LEU A 720 18.51 2.76 -18.27
C LEU A 720 18.60 3.87 -17.22
N GLY A 721 19.57 3.82 -16.31
CA GLY A 721 19.78 4.87 -15.30
C GLY A 721 20.17 6.23 -15.89
N GLY A 722 20.69 6.25 -17.13
CA GLY A 722 20.92 7.48 -17.87
C GLY A 722 19.67 8.06 -18.55
N LEU A 723 18.58 7.30 -18.66
CA LEU A 723 17.39 7.68 -19.43
C LEU A 723 16.14 7.82 -18.57
N LEU A 724 16.01 6.98 -17.55
CA LEU A 724 14.82 6.82 -16.73
C LEU A 724 15.10 7.20 -15.27
N PRO A 725 14.09 7.68 -14.52
CA PRO A 725 14.22 7.88 -13.08
C PRO A 725 14.59 6.58 -12.38
N ASP A 726 15.31 6.68 -11.25
CA ASP A 726 15.80 5.53 -10.48
C ASP A 726 14.69 4.51 -10.13
N TYR A 727 13.47 4.99 -9.83
CA TYR A 727 12.35 4.11 -9.49
C TYR A 727 11.78 3.30 -10.66
N MET A 728 12.12 3.65 -11.91
CA MET A 728 11.75 2.92 -13.12
C MET A 728 12.82 1.93 -13.57
N VAL A 729 14.04 1.98 -13.02
CA VAL A 729 15.12 1.06 -13.39
C VAL A 729 14.84 -0.32 -12.76
N PRO A 730 14.76 -1.41 -13.56
CA PRO A 730 14.51 -2.76 -13.06
C PRO A 730 15.52 -3.21 -12.00
N ALA A 731 15.04 -3.89 -10.97
CA ALA A 731 15.89 -4.45 -9.91
C ALA A 731 16.67 -5.68 -10.40
N ALA A 732 16.16 -6.41 -11.40
CA ALA A 732 16.82 -7.57 -11.98
C ALA A 732 16.65 -7.62 -13.51
N PHE A 733 17.64 -8.19 -14.20
CA PHE A 733 17.61 -8.45 -15.64
C PHE A 733 17.82 -9.95 -15.88
N VAL A 734 16.86 -10.61 -16.50
CA VAL A 734 16.89 -12.03 -16.79
C VAL A 734 17.05 -12.20 -18.30
N THR A 735 18.14 -12.83 -18.71
CA THR A 735 18.37 -13.12 -20.13
C THR A 735 17.62 -14.38 -20.52
N LEU A 736 16.79 -14.29 -21.56
CA LEU A 736 16.06 -15.43 -22.13
C LEU A 736 16.52 -15.67 -23.58
N PRO A 737 16.58 -16.93 -24.04
CA PRO A 737 16.84 -17.22 -25.45
C PRO A 737 15.69 -16.76 -26.35
N GLN A 738 14.46 -16.75 -25.82
CA GLN A 738 13.25 -16.24 -26.46
C GLN A 738 12.19 -15.95 -25.39
N LEU A 739 11.25 -15.04 -25.68
CA LEU A 739 10.12 -14.81 -24.79
C LEU A 739 9.15 -16.00 -24.81
N PRO A 740 8.63 -16.47 -23.65
CA PRO A 740 7.66 -17.54 -23.62
C PRO A 740 6.34 -17.06 -24.21
N LEU A 741 5.84 -17.76 -25.22
CA LEU A 741 4.55 -17.47 -25.85
C LEU A 741 3.54 -18.56 -25.47
N SER A 742 2.31 -18.14 -25.21
CA SER A 742 1.13 -19.01 -25.11
C SER A 742 0.84 -19.69 -26.46
N HIS A 743 -0.04 -20.69 -26.44
CA HIS A 743 -0.51 -21.40 -27.64
C HIS A 743 -1.11 -20.47 -28.72
N ASN A 744 -1.53 -19.26 -28.34
CA ASN A 744 -2.10 -18.24 -29.22
C ASN A 744 -1.06 -17.21 -29.71
N GLY A 745 0.24 -17.45 -29.48
CA GLY A 745 1.32 -16.55 -29.91
C GLY A 745 1.45 -15.25 -29.11
N LYS A 746 0.69 -15.09 -28.00
CA LYS A 746 0.83 -13.97 -27.05
C LYS A 746 1.82 -14.32 -25.96
N LEU A 747 2.55 -13.33 -25.44
CA LEU A 747 3.45 -13.49 -24.28
C LEU A 747 2.75 -14.17 -23.09
N ASP A 748 3.34 -15.25 -22.59
CA ASP A 748 2.91 -15.92 -21.37
C ASP A 748 3.73 -15.44 -20.17
N ARG A 749 3.19 -14.45 -19.46
CA ARG A 749 3.84 -13.86 -18.27
C ARG A 749 3.94 -14.82 -17.09
N ARG A 750 3.09 -15.85 -17.01
CA ARG A 750 3.14 -16.85 -15.94
C ARG A 750 4.30 -17.83 -16.16
N ALA A 751 4.69 -18.04 -17.40
CA ALA A 751 5.85 -18.85 -17.78
C ALA A 751 7.19 -18.11 -17.63
N LEU A 752 7.20 -16.81 -17.31
CA LEU A 752 8.45 -16.08 -17.06
C LEU A 752 9.13 -16.62 -15.79
N PRO A 753 10.40 -17.04 -15.85
CA PRO A 753 11.10 -17.60 -14.71
C PRO A 753 11.31 -16.55 -13.63
N ALA A 754 11.28 -16.95 -12.35
CA ALA A 754 11.74 -16.06 -11.29
C ALA A 754 13.24 -15.73 -11.50
N PRO A 755 13.68 -14.51 -11.21
CA PRO A 755 15.11 -14.19 -11.27
C PRO A 755 15.87 -15.09 -10.29
N ASP A 756 16.86 -15.83 -10.80
CA ASP A 756 17.77 -16.63 -9.97
C ASP A 756 18.62 -15.66 -9.12
N PRO A 757 18.75 -15.86 -7.79
CA PRO A 757 19.67 -15.08 -6.96
C PRO A 757 21.07 -14.96 -7.57
N ALA A 758 21.54 -15.99 -8.28
CA ALA A 758 22.82 -16.02 -8.98
C ALA A 758 22.80 -15.36 -10.38
N ALA A 759 21.63 -15.21 -11.02
CA ALA A 759 21.50 -14.43 -12.26
C ALA A 759 21.42 -12.92 -12.00
N THR A 760 21.18 -12.51 -10.74
CA THR A 760 21.27 -11.12 -10.29
C THR A 760 22.69 -10.65 -10.07
N THR A 761 23.65 -11.53 -9.78
CA THR A 761 25.03 -11.16 -9.44
C THR A 761 26.01 -11.57 -10.54
N GLY A 762 26.45 -10.61 -11.36
CA GLY A 762 27.53 -10.83 -12.33
C GLY A 762 28.90 -11.09 -11.69
N SER A 763 29.01 -11.03 -10.36
CA SER A 763 30.26 -11.26 -9.62
C SER A 763 30.16 -12.51 -8.77
N GLY A 764 31.09 -13.46 -8.95
CA GLY A 764 31.17 -14.65 -8.10
C GLY A 764 31.38 -14.30 -6.62
N TYR A 765 30.78 -15.09 -5.73
CA TYR A 765 30.90 -14.94 -4.28
C TYR A 765 32.37 -14.87 -3.82
N ARG A 766 32.78 -13.73 -3.28
CA ARG A 766 34.06 -13.55 -2.57
C ARG A 766 33.82 -13.27 -1.09
N PRO A 767 34.44 -14.02 -0.16
CA PRO A 767 34.24 -13.83 1.27
C PRO A 767 34.90 -12.54 1.80
N PRO A 768 34.39 -11.97 2.90
CA PRO A 768 34.97 -10.77 3.52
C PRO A 768 36.36 -11.01 4.14
N ARG A 769 37.32 -10.17 3.77
CA ARG A 769 38.74 -10.24 4.14
C ARG A 769 39.04 -9.36 5.36
N THR A 770 38.50 -8.15 5.41
CA THR A 770 38.76 -7.18 6.49
C THR A 770 37.67 -7.21 7.58
N PRO A 771 37.95 -6.71 8.81
CA PRO A 771 36.93 -6.54 9.84
C PRO A 771 35.77 -5.64 9.39
N THR A 772 36.07 -4.59 8.63
CA THR A 772 35.08 -3.69 8.03
C THR A 772 34.20 -4.42 7.03
N GLU A 773 34.79 -5.16 6.09
CA GLU A 773 34.05 -5.99 5.12
C GLU A 773 33.15 -7.00 5.85
N ARG A 774 33.61 -7.65 6.93
CA ARG A 774 32.80 -8.61 7.72
C ARG A 774 31.61 -7.98 8.42
N ALA A 775 31.77 -6.77 8.96
CA ALA A 775 30.68 -6.06 9.61
C ALA A 775 29.67 -5.54 8.57
N LEU A 776 30.15 -5.05 7.42
CA LEU A 776 29.30 -4.61 6.31
C LEU A 776 28.50 -5.75 5.68
N THR A 777 29.11 -6.91 5.39
CA THR A 777 28.37 -8.06 4.85
C THR A 777 27.29 -8.55 5.82
N ARG A 778 27.54 -8.49 7.14
CA ARG A 778 26.56 -8.85 8.16
C ARG A 778 25.40 -7.85 8.23
N ILE A 779 25.71 -6.55 8.21
CA ILE A 779 24.69 -5.50 8.16
C ILE A 779 23.81 -5.68 6.92
N TRP A 780 24.39 -5.97 5.76
CA TRP A 780 23.63 -6.22 4.53
C TRP A 780 22.80 -7.50 4.62
N ALA A 781 23.37 -8.61 5.07
CA ALA A 781 22.64 -9.87 5.26
C ALA A 781 21.40 -9.66 6.16
N ASP A 782 21.57 -8.96 7.28
CA ASP A 782 20.50 -8.71 8.25
C ASP A 782 19.44 -7.71 7.74
N VAL A 783 19.79 -6.79 6.85
CA VAL A 783 18.83 -5.83 6.26
C VAL A 783 18.10 -6.43 5.06
N LEU A 784 18.81 -7.19 4.22
CA LEU A 784 18.28 -7.80 3.01
C LEU A 784 17.56 -9.13 3.28
N GLY A 785 17.72 -9.71 4.48
CA GLY A 785 17.12 -11.00 4.82
C GLY A 785 17.77 -12.19 4.12
N VAL A 786 19.02 -12.06 3.68
CA VAL A 786 19.78 -13.11 2.98
C VAL A 786 20.77 -13.80 3.93
N ARG A 787 21.09 -15.08 3.68
CA ARG A 787 21.95 -15.86 4.58
C ARG A 787 23.42 -15.42 4.58
N GLU A 788 23.97 -15.12 3.41
CA GLU A 788 25.36 -14.70 3.21
C GLU A 788 25.43 -13.64 2.11
N VAL A 789 26.43 -12.76 2.19
CA VAL A 789 26.72 -11.68 1.23
C VAL A 789 28.22 -11.69 0.95
N GLY A 790 28.59 -11.77 -0.34
CA GLY A 790 29.94 -11.62 -0.83
C GLY A 790 30.35 -10.15 -0.97
N ILE A 791 31.65 -9.87 -0.94
CA ILE A 791 32.14 -8.48 -0.91
C ILE A 791 31.92 -7.69 -2.20
N ASP A 792 31.72 -8.37 -3.33
CA ASP A 792 31.50 -7.74 -4.64
C ASP A 792 30.07 -7.84 -5.14
N GLU A 793 29.21 -8.51 -4.37
CA GLU A 793 27.79 -8.55 -4.69
C GLU A 793 27.22 -7.13 -4.51
N ASP A 794 26.43 -6.69 -5.48
CA ASP A 794 25.83 -5.37 -5.48
C ASP A 794 24.61 -5.35 -4.54
N PHE A 795 24.52 -4.32 -3.71
CA PHE A 795 23.45 -4.14 -2.72
C PHE A 795 22.05 -4.22 -3.35
N PHE A 796 21.88 -3.58 -4.52
CA PHE A 796 20.60 -3.51 -5.22
C PHE A 796 20.31 -4.79 -6.00
N GLU A 797 21.34 -5.51 -6.45
CA GLU A 797 21.21 -6.84 -7.05
C GLU A 797 20.72 -7.88 -6.04
N LEU A 798 21.15 -7.77 -4.79
CA LEU A 798 20.70 -8.63 -3.68
C LEU A 798 19.28 -8.29 -3.17
N GLY A 799 18.54 -7.41 -3.86
CA GLY A 799 17.19 -6.99 -3.48
C GLY A 799 17.15 -5.76 -2.58
N GLY A 800 18.29 -5.10 -2.38
CA GLY A 800 18.35 -3.80 -1.72
C GLY A 800 17.60 -2.73 -2.52
N ASP A 801 16.99 -1.80 -1.80
CA ASP A 801 16.33 -0.65 -2.40
C ASP A 801 16.68 0.65 -1.67
N SER A 802 16.10 1.76 -2.12
CA SER A 802 16.32 3.06 -1.49
C SER A 802 15.95 3.07 0.00
N ILE A 803 14.95 2.31 0.46
CA ILE A 803 14.55 2.21 1.87
C ILE A 803 15.56 1.35 2.65
N LEU A 804 15.92 0.19 2.11
CA LEU A 804 16.91 -0.71 2.70
C LEU A 804 18.29 -0.05 2.73
N ASN A 805 18.63 0.81 1.75
CA ASN A 805 19.83 1.64 1.74
C ASN A 805 19.87 2.53 3.00
N PHE A 806 18.77 3.21 3.35
CA PHE A 806 18.71 3.99 4.59
C PHE A 806 18.92 3.14 5.84
N LEU A 807 18.30 1.97 5.91
CA LEU A 807 18.49 1.06 7.05
C LEU A 807 19.93 0.59 7.16
N VAL A 808 20.56 0.25 6.03
CA VAL A 808 21.99 -0.10 5.95
C VAL A 808 22.86 1.09 6.37
N MET A 809 22.62 2.29 5.86
CA MET A 809 23.37 3.50 6.22
C MET A 809 23.21 3.86 7.69
N SER A 810 22.01 3.72 8.25
CA SER A 810 21.75 3.90 9.68
C SER A 810 22.51 2.88 10.53
N ARG A 811 22.54 1.61 10.10
CA ARG A 811 23.31 0.56 10.78
C ARG A 811 24.82 0.74 10.63
N ILE A 812 25.29 1.26 9.50
CA ILE A 812 26.69 1.61 9.28
C ILE A 812 27.11 2.78 10.17
N ARG A 813 26.28 3.82 10.25
CA ARG A 813 26.49 4.93 11.19
C ARG A 813 26.56 4.41 12.63
N ALA A 814 25.65 3.52 13.01
CA ALA A 814 25.65 2.92 14.35
C ALA A 814 26.88 2.01 14.61
N ALA A 815 27.34 1.26 13.60
CA ALA A 815 28.42 0.29 13.75
C ALA A 815 29.83 0.90 13.64
N PHE A 816 29.98 1.98 12.85
CA PHE A 816 31.27 2.56 12.51
C PHE A 816 31.43 4.03 12.93
N GLY A 817 30.37 4.68 13.41
CA GLY A 817 30.42 6.09 13.83
C GLY A 817 30.68 7.08 12.68
N VAL A 818 30.58 6.63 11.43
CA VAL A 818 30.78 7.46 10.24
C VAL A 818 29.43 7.94 9.69
N GLU A 819 29.39 9.20 9.26
CA GLU A 819 28.25 9.78 8.57
C GLU A 819 28.53 9.77 7.07
N LEU A 820 27.97 8.77 6.38
CA LEU A 820 28.04 8.66 4.93
C LEU A 820 26.76 9.24 4.32
N PRO A 821 26.86 10.10 3.29
CA PRO A 821 25.71 10.52 2.52
C PRO A 821 24.91 9.30 2.01
N PRO A 822 23.57 9.31 1.99
CA PRO A 822 22.80 8.17 1.50
C PRO A 822 23.07 7.83 0.01
N ARG A 823 23.57 8.80 -0.75
CA ARG A 823 24.03 8.62 -2.13
C ARG A 823 25.27 7.71 -2.22
N THR A 824 26.05 7.61 -1.14
CA THR A 824 27.27 6.80 -1.10
C THR A 824 27.04 5.36 -1.48
N LEU A 825 25.92 4.74 -1.09
CA LEU A 825 25.63 3.35 -1.48
C LEU A 825 25.25 3.21 -2.97
N PHE A 826 24.78 4.27 -3.62
CA PHE A 826 24.55 4.29 -5.06
C PHE A 826 25.85 4.40 -5.86
N ASP A 827 26.88 5.00 -5.28
CA ASP A 827 28.20 5.14 -5.90
C ASP A 827 29.12 3.93 -5.57
N ALA A 828 29.10 3.47 -4.31
CA ALA A 828 29.85 2.36 -3.76
C ALA A 828 28.92 1.18 -3.45
N ARG A 829 28.39 0.58 -4.53
CA ARG A 829 27.32 -0.42 -4.50
C ARG A 829 27.69 -1.80 -3.98
N THR A 830 28.97 -2.06 -3.69
CA THR A 830 29.47 -3.34 -3.18
C THR A 830 30.14 -3.14 -1.82
N VAL A 831 30.17 -4.18 -0.98
CA VAL A 831 30.82 -4.10 0.33
C VAL A 831 32.31 -3.74 0.19
N ALA A 832 32.99 -4.23 -0.84
CA ALA A 832 34.39 -3.91 -1.12
C ALA A 832 34.58 -2.40 -1.36
N ARG A 833 33.77 -1.80 -2.23
CA ARG A 833 33.85 -0.35 -2.52
C ARG A 833 33.40 0.51 -1.34
N LEU A 834 32.42 0.03 -0.58
CA LEU A 834 31.94 0.74 0.60
C LEU A 834 32.96 0.69 1.74
N ALA A 835 33.67 -0.43 1.89
CA ALA A 835 34.75 -0.57 2.86
C ALA A 835 35.91 0.39 2.59
N GLU A 836 36.21 0.74 1.33
CA GLU A 836 37.22 1.74 0.97
C GLU A 836 36.86 3.16 1.43
N LEU A 837 35.56 3.46 1.55
CA LEU A 837 35.05 4.77 1.99
C LEU A 837 34.95 4.90 3.52
N ILE A 838 35.12 3.79 4.23
CA ILE A 838 35.21 3.77 5.69
C ILE A 838 36.70 3.80 6.04
N PRO A 839 37.23 4.89 6.61
CA PRO A 839 38.66 4.98 6.91
C PRO A 839 39.10 3.79 7.77
N GLU A 840 40.20 3.12 7.38
CA GLU A 840 40.84 2.06 8.20
C GLU A 840 41.24 2.57 9.60
N HIS A 841 41.21 3.89 9.80
CA HIS A 841 41.53 4.60 11.03
C HIS A 841 40.36 5.47 11.56
N GLY A 842 39.11 5.04 11.37
CA GLY A 842 37.99 5.54 12.18
C GLY A 842 38.19 5.10 13.63
N HIS A 843 38.78 5.98 14.44
CA HIS A 843 39.08 5.85 15.88
C HIS A 843 38.91 4.44 16.47
N VAL A 844 40.02 3.71 16.57
CA VAL A 844 40.17 2.73 17.66
C VAL A 844 40.17 3.55 18.94
N GLU A 845 39.03 3.61 19.66
CA GLU A 845 39.08 3.97 21.07
C GLU A 845 40.14 3.07 21.73
N ALA A 846 41.07 3.71 22.42
CA ALA A 846 42.08 3.02 23.22
C ALA A 846 41.40 1.96 24.09
N PRO A 847 42.04 0.80 24.33
CA PRO A 847 41.47 -0.23 25.21
C PRO A 847 41.00 0.43 26.50
N ILE A 848 39.73 0.19 26.85
CA ILE A 848 39.11 0.72 28.06
C ILE A 848 39.96 0.23 29.24
N ALA A 849 40.73 1.13 29.82
CA ALA A 849 41.51 0.82 31.00
C ALA A 849 40.54 0.52 32.15
N PRO A 850 40.72 -0.59 32.88
CA PRO A 850 40.06 -0.83 34.15
C PRO A 850 40.27 0.34 35.08
N VAL A 851 39.18 0.79 35.70
CA VAL A 851 39.26 1.87 36.66
C VAL A 851 38.95 1.28 38.02
N PRO A 852 39.74 1.63 39.05
CA PRO A 852 39.48 1.19 40.41
C PRO A 852 38.04 1.48 40.84
N ARG A 853 37.29 0.42 41.19
CA ARG A 853 35.87 0.50 41.59
C ARG A 853 35.62 0.94 43.02
N GLY A 854 36.69 1.29 43.74
CA GLY A 854 36.60 1.89 45.09
C GLY A 854 36.47 3.41 45.09
N SER A 855 36.24 4.04 43.94
CA SER A 855 36.15 5.49 43.79
C SER A 855 34.87 5.90 43.06
N ALA A 856 34.42 7.12 43.30
CA ALA A 856 33.24 7.69 42.65
C ALA A 856 33.49 7.81 41.14
N LEU A 857 32.69 7.09 40.33
CA LEU A 857 32.88 7.05 38.88
C LEU A 857 32.01 8.13 38.21
N PRO A 858 32.49 8.83 37.16
CA PRO A 858 31.65 9.83 36.47
C PRO A 858 30.49 9.15 35.75
N LEU A 859 29.30 9.77 35.73
CA LEU A 859 28.16 9.28 34.94
C LEU A 859 28.47 9.25 33.44
N SER A 860 27.96 8.25 32.76
CA SER A 860 27.92 8.23 31.29
C SER A 860 26.98 9.32 30.74
N PRO A 861 27.12 9.71 29.45
CA PRO A 861 26.25 10.71 28.83
C PRO A 861 24.74 10.43 29.01
N ALA A 862 24.30 9.19 28.79
CA ALA A 862 22.89 8.84 28.92
C ALA A 862 22.41 8.80 30.38
N GLN A 863 23.26 8.41 31.34
CA GLN A 863 22.90 8.51 32.75
C GLN A 863 22.86 9.95 33.23
N ARG A 864 23.72 10.85 32.72
CA ARG A 864 23.65 12.28 33.05
C ARG A 864 22.29 12.85 32.68
N ARG A 865 21.76 12.49 31.51
CA ARG A 865 20.40 12.87 31.09
C ARG A 865 19.34 12.32 32.05
N LEU A 866 19.37 11.03 32.36
CA LEU A 866 18.38 10.40 33.25
C LEU A 866 18.46 10.94 34.68
N ARG A 867 19.67 11.24 35.17
CA ARG A 867 19.89 11.87 36.48
C ARG A 867 19.34 13.30 36.53
N PHE A 868 19.55 14.06 35.46
CA PHE A 868 18.99 15.42 35.33
C PHE A 868 17.45 15.39 35.33
N LEU A 869 16.85 14.41 34.67
CA LEU A 869 15.39 14.25 34.63
C LEU A 869 14.82 13.82 36.00
N ASP A 870 15.49 12.93 36.71
CA ASP A 870 15.14 12.55 38.09
C ASP A 870 15.26 13.74 39.07
N ASP A 871 16.25 14.62 38.87
CA ASP A 871 16.38 15.85 39.67
C ASP A 871 15.26 16.87 39.38
N LEU A 872 14.70 16.89 38.16
CA LEU A 872 13.55 17.73 37.80
C LEU A 872 12.22 17.18 38.34
N THR A 873 12.09 15.86 38.42
CA THR A 873 10.87 15.17 38.89
C THR A 873 11.20 14.08 39.91
N PRO A 874 11.60 14.44 41.15
CA PRO A 874 11.98 13.44 42.15
C PRO A 874 10.81 12.50 42.47
N GLY A 875 11.05 11.19 42.36
CA GLY A 875 10.02 10.17 42.59
C GLY A 875 9.11 9.90 41.39
N GLY A 876 9.47 10.38 40.19
CA GLY A 876 8.85 9.96 38.92
C GLY A 876 9.03 8.47 38.65
N THR A 877 8.11 7.89 37.88
CA THR A 877 8.10 6.47 37.50
C THR A 877 8.16 6.26 35.98
N GLU A 878 8.24 7.34 35.20
CA GLU A 878 8.26 7.34 33.74
C GLU A 878 9.49 6.62 33.14
N TYR A 879 10.54 6.42 33.93
CA TYR A 879 11.74 5.66 33.54
C TYR A 879 11.84 4.29 34.23
N ASN A 880 10.77 3.84 34.89
CA ASN A 880 10.66 2.47 35.36
C ASN A 880 10.37 1.56 34.17
N THR A 881 11.15 0.49 34.07
CA THR A 881 10.99 -0.53 33.03
C THR A 881 10.68 -1.88 33.68
N GLY A 882 9.84 -2.67 33.02
CA GLY A 882 9.34 -3.94 33.52
C GLY A 882 9.44 -5.04 32.49
N ILE A 883 9.84 -6.24 32.92
CA ILE A 883 9.80 -7.46 32.10
C ILE A 883 8.99 -8.51 32.84
N GLY A 884 7.84 -8.86 32.28
CA GLY A 884 7.01 -9.96 32.77
C GLY A 884 7.42 -11.29 32.12
N LEU A 885 7.67 -12.30 32.94
CA LEU A 885 7.94 -13.67 32.52
C LEU A 885 6.85 -14.59 33.09
N ARG A 886 6.11 -15.27 32.22
CA ARG A 886 5.17 -16.32 32.64
C ARG A 886 5.94 -17.63 32.76
N LEU A 887 5.91 -18.23 33.95
CA LEU A 887 6.64 -19.44 34.30
C LEU A 887 5.64 -20.57 34.52
N SER A 888 5.76 -21.63 33.73
CA SER A 888 4.92 -22.82 33.82
C SER A 888 5.70 -24.01 34.38
N GLY A 889 5.06 -24.81 35.23
CA GLY A 889 5.64 -25.95 35.94
C GLY A 889 6.05 -25.66 37.40
N PRO A 890 6.52 -26.68 38.13
CA PRO A 890 6.98 -26.52 39.51
C PRO A 890 8.21 -25.61 39.57
N LEU A 891 8.12 -24.54 40.36
CA LEU A 891 9.17 -23.54 40.53
C LEU A 891 10.00 -23.83 41.79
N ASN A 892 11.33 -23.85 41.66
CA ASN A 892 12.23 -23.94 42.81
C ASN A 892 12.60 -22.52 43.27
N HIS A 893 11.93 -22.06 44.32
CA HIS A 893 12.11 -20.70 44.83
C HIS A 893 13.53 -20.41 45.32
N ALA A 894 14.19 -21.41 45.94
CA ALA A 894 15.57 -21.25 46.41
C ALA A 894 16.54 -21.11 45.24
N ALA A 895 16.33 -21.86 44.16
CA ALA A 895 17.11 -21.73 42.92
C ALA A 895 16.88 -20.37 42.25
N LEU A 896 15.64 -19.87 42.22
CA LEU A 896 15.34 -18.55 41.66
C LEU A 896 15.95 -17.43 42.49
N ARG A 897 15.89 -17.51 43.82
CA ARG A 897 16.56 -16.56 44.70
C ARG A 897 18.07 -16.56 44.46
N SER A 898 18.69 -17.75 44.43
CA SER A 898 20.12 -17.90 44.14
C SER A 898 20.50 -17.34 42.75
N ALA A 899 19.62 -17.49 41.76
CA ALA A 899 19.86 -16.99 40.41
C ALA A 899 19.81 -15.46 40.37
N LEU A 900 18.83 -14.84 41.04
CA LEU A 900 18.73 -13.38 41.15
C LEU A 900 19.91 -12.76 41.92
N ASP A 901 20.34 -13.39 43.01
CA ASP A 901 21.52 -12.94 43.77
C ASP A 901 22.80 -13.08 42.94
N SER A 902 22.93 -14.16 42.18
CA SER A 902 24.07 -14.37 41.27
C SER A 902 24.07 -13.36 40.12
N LEU A 903 22.89 -12.99 39.62
CA LEU A 903 22.71 -11.97 38.58
C LEU A 903 23.16 -10.60 39.08
N ALA A 904 22.77 -10.21 40.30
CA ALA A 904 23.20 -8.97 40.94
C ALA A 904 24.72 -8.92 41.21
N MET A 905 25.30 -10.06 41.57
CA MET A 905 26.75 -10.17 41.82
C MET A 905 27.57 -10.08 40.53
N ARG A 906 27.06 -10.68 39.46
CA ARG A 906 27.71 -10.70 38.14
C ARG A 906 27.67 -9.35 37.45
N HIS A 907 26.61 -8.57 37.68
CA HIS A 907 26.30 -7.36 36.92
C HIS A 907 26.33 -6.12 37.80
N GLU A 908 27.40 -5.35 37.67
CA GLU A 908 27.67 -4.22 38.55
C GLU A 908 26.64 -3.10 38.48
N SER A 909 25.99 -2.91 37.31
CA SER A 909 24.94 -1.90 37.16
C SER A 909 23.76 -2.15 38.08
N LEU A 910 23.40 -3.42 38.34
CA LEU A 910 22.27 -3.79 39.19
C LEU A 910 22.52 -3.46 40.67
N ARG A 911 23.78 -3.24 41.04
CA ARG A 911 24.23 -2.85 42.38
C ARG A 911 24.84 -1.44 42.42
N THR A 912 24.52 -0.60 41.44
CA THR A 912 25.00 0.78 41.42
C THR A 912 23.91 1.79 41.76
N THR A 913 24.25 2.77 42.58
CA THR A 913 23.50 3.99 42.84
C THR A 913 24.21 5.24 42.29
N PHE A 914 23.51 6.36 42.25
CA PHE A 914 23.94 7.62 41.66
C PHE A 914 23.83 8.73 42.69
N ASP A 915 24.94 9.40 42.99
CA ASP A 915 25.00 10.47 43.98
C ASP A 915 25.78 11.68 43.45
N THR A 916 25.90 12.73 44.25
CA THR A 916 26.72 13.91 43.96
C THR A 916 27.86 14.00 44.97
N VAL A 917 29.10 13.90 44.51
CA VAL A 917 30.31 14.08 45.33
C VAL A 917 31.07 15.27 44.77
N ASP A 918 31.41 16.23 45.64
CA ASP A 918 32.10 17.49 45.27
C ASP A 918 31.43 18.27 44.12
N GLY A 919 30.09 18.27 44.07
CA GLY A 919 29.31 18.97 43.06
C GLY A 919 29.27 18.30 41.68
N GLN A 920 29.80 17.08 41.55
CA GLN A 920 29.74 16.28 40.33
C GLN A 920 28.87 15.04 40.54
N ALA A 921 27.99 14.75 39.58
CA ALA A 921 27.22 13.52 39.59
C ALA A 921 28.17 12.32 39.36
N VAL A 922 28.09 11.34 40.25
CA VAL A 922 28.94 10.15 40.28
C VAL A 922 28.12 8.87 40.49
N GLN A 923 28.76 7.75 40.20
CA GLN A 923 28.21 6.41 40.29
C GLN A 923 28.96 5.65 41.38
N LEU A 924 28.21 4.99 42.25
CA LEU A 924 28.70 4.27 43.42
C LEU A 924 28.31 2.81 43.31
N VAL A 925 29.29 1.96 43.01
CA VAL A 925 29.06 0.52 42.79
C VAL A 925 29.21 -0.22 44.13
N ALA A 926 28.12 -0.72 44.71
CA ALA A 926 28.17 -1.42 45.99
C ALA A 926 28.89 -2.77 45.83
N PRO A 927 29.81 -3.19 46.71
CA PRO A 927 30.62 -4.41 46.54
C PRO A 927 29.79 -5.71 46.52
N TYR A 928 28.63 -5.66 47.15
CA TYR A 928 27.64 -6.73 47.17
C TYR A 928 26.27 -6.11 46.87
N GLY A 929 25.42 -6.86 46.17
CA GLY A 929 24.06 -6.45 45.86
C GLY A 929 23.17 -7.67 45.71
N ALA A 930 21.88 -7.47 45.94
CA ALA A 930 20.87 -8.50 45.81
C ALA A 930 19.63 -7.87 45.18
N ILE A 931 18.97 -8.57 44.26
CA ILE A 931 17.68 -8.14 43.73
C ILE A 931 16.62 -8.51 44.77
N PRO A 932 15.91 -7.54 45.37
CA PRO A 932 14.81 -7.84 46.28
C PRO A 932 13.73 -8.63 45.53
N LEU A 933 13.26 -9.73 46.12
CA LEU A 933 12.19 -10.55 45.56
C LEU A 933 10.99 -10.48 46.50
N ARG A 934 9.88 -9.90 46.03
CA ARG A 934 8.59 -9.91 46.71
C ARG A 934 7.76 -11.08 46.19
N TRP A 935 7.12 -11.81 47.09
CA TRP A 935 6.24 -12.93 46.77
C TRP A 935 4.78 -12.54 46.99
N ILE A 936 3.92 -12.83 46.02
CA ILE A 936 2.47 -12.61 46.09
C ILE A 936 1.77 -13.94 45.79
N GLU A 937 0.90 -14.38 46.70
CA GLU A 937 0.15 -15.61 46.58
C GLU A 937 -1.28 -15.30 46.12
N LEU A 938 -1.61 -15.66 44.88
CA LEU A 938 -2.95 -15.53 44.30
C LEU A 938 -3.57 -16.91 43.94
N SER A 939 -2.88 -18.02 44.22
CA SER A 939 -3.40 -19.35 43.83
C SER A 939 -4.65 -19.80 44.60
N THR A 940 -4.97 -19.14 45.71
CA THR A 940 -6.18 -19.38 46.51
C THR A 940 -7.28 -18.35 46.27
N VAL A 941 -7.09 -17.43 45.32
CA VAL A 941 -8.06 -16.40 44.94
C VAL A 941 -8.96 -16.95 43.83
N ASP A 942 -10.24 -16.57 43.86
CA ASP A 942 -11.22 -16.96 42.85
C ASP A 942 -10.79 -16.52 41.45
N ALA A 943 -11.06 -17.37 40.45
CA ALA A 943 -10.55 -17.20 39.09
C ALA A 943 -10.97 -15.87 38.45
N ASP A 944 -12.18 -15.39 38.76
CA ASP A 944 -12.77 -14.18 38.20
C ASP A 944 -12.13 -12.89 38.77
N GLU A 945 -11.52 -12.94 39.96
CA GLU A 945 -10.85 -11.79 40.61
C GLU A 945 -9.32 -11.80 40.44
N ARG A 946 -8.74 -12.97 40.15
CA ARG A 946 -7.29 -13.18 40.09
C ARG A 946 -6.59 -12.35 39.02
N ASP A 947 -7.18 -12.19 37.84
CA ASP A 947 -6.56 -11.44 36.74
C ASP A 947 -6.49 -9.93 37.06
N ALA A 948 -7.56 -9.38 37.65
CA ALA A 948 -7.57 -7.98 38.09
C ALA A 948 -6.53 -7.71 39.20
N LEU A 949 -6.38 -8.64 40.16
CA LEU A 949 -5.37 -8.55 41.22
C LEU A 949 -3.94 -8.74 40.70
N LEU A 950 -3.74 -9.57 39.67
CA LEU A 950 -2.46 -9.68 38.98
C LEU A 950 -2.10 -8.37 38.28
N ASP A 951 -3.00 -7.81 37.46
CA ASP A 951 -2.77 -6.55 36.76
C ASP A 951 -2.50 -5.41 37.73
N GLN A 952 -3.25 -5.33 38.83
CA GLN A 952 -3.01 -4.37 39.90
C GLN A 952 -1.63 -4.57 40.54
N ALA A 953 -1.24 -5.80 40.88
CA ALA A 953 0.06 -6.08 41.48
C ALA A 953 1.24 -5.72 40.56
N LEU A 954 1.10 -5.92 39.24
CA LEU A 954 2.10 -5.54 38.24
C LEU A 954 2.15 -4.02 38.05
N ALA A 955 1.00 -3.35 38.00
CA ALA A 955 0.90 -1.90 37.87
C ALA A 955 1.45 -1.19 39.12
N ASP A 956 1.10 -1.65 40.32
CA ASP A 956 1.63 -1.14 41.59
C ASP A 956 3.15 -1.29 41.65
N GLU A 957 3.67 -2.40 41.12
CA GLU A 957 5.10 -2.61 41.05
C GLU A 957 5.77 -1.67 40.04
N LEU A 958 5.19 -1.39 38.87
CA LEU A 958 5.82 -0.46 37.91
C LEU A 958 5.68 1.01 38.32
N ASN A 959 4.63 1.35 39.07
CA ASN A 959 4.36 2.70 39.58
C ASN A 959 5.03 3.01 40.93
N ARG A 960 5.78 2.06 41.50
CA ARG A 960 6.55 2.32 42.71
C ARG A 960 7.88 3.01 42.34
N PRO A 961 8.18 4.21 42.84
CA PRO A 961 9.40 4.92 42.44
C PRO A 961 10.68 4.20 42.89
N PHE A 962 11.78 4.45 42.18
CA PHE A 962 13.13 4.10 42.63
C PHE A 962 13.83 5.33 43.18
N ASP A 963 14.59 5.17 44.27
CA ASP A 963 15.50 6.21 44.76
C ASP A 963 16.89 5.97 44.15
N LEU A 964 17.29 6.81 43.19
CA LEU A 964 18.56 6.68 42.48
C LEU A 964 19.79 6.74 43.39
N ARG A 965 19.68 7.36 44.58
CA ARG A 965 20.78 7.51 45.54
C ARG A 965 20.90 6.31 46.48
N GLN A 966 19.78 5.76 46.92
CA GLN A 966 19.76 4.68 47.91
C GLN A 966 19.75 3.28 47.29
N GLY A 967 19.12 3.11 46.13
CA GLY A 967 18.89 1.80 45.52
C GLY A 967 18.10 0.85 46.43
N PRO A 968 18.03 -0.45 46.09
CA PRO A 968 18.44 -1.06 44.82
C PRO A 968 17.56 -0.59 43.65
N LEU A 969 18.17 -0.42 42.47
CA LEU A 969 17.51 0.09 41.26
C LEU A 969 16.95 -1.02 40.36
N THR A 970 16.86 -2.22 40.93
CA THR A 970 16.29 -3.42 40.33
C THR A 970 15.63 -4.23 41.43
N ARG A 971 14.41 -4.71 41.18
CA ARG A 971 13.59 -5.52 42.09
C ARG A 971 12.76 -6.51 41.29
N ALA A 972 12.30 -7.56 41.96
CA ALA A 972 11.52 -8.61 41.36
C ALA A 972 10.24 -8.85 42.17
N VAL A 973 9.14 -9.11 41.48
CA VAL A 973 7.88 -9.60 42.06
C VAL A 973 7.57 -10.94 41.43
N LEU A 974 7.28 -11.93 42.27
CA LEU A 974 6.85 -13.24 41.83
C LEU A 974 5.45 -13.49 42.36
N VAL A 975 4.51 -13.58 41.42
CA VAL A 975 3.10 -13.83 41.67
C VAL A 975 2.82 -15.28 41.35
N ARG A 976 2.23 -16.02 42.28
CA ARG A 976 1.77 -17.39 42.05
C ARG A 976 0.29 -17.41 41.73
N LEU A 977 -0.06 -17.93 40.56
CA LEU A 977 -1.44 -18.00 40.05
C LEU A 977 -2.04 -19.40 40.25
N ALA A 978 -1.21 -20.44 40.22
CA ALA A 978 -1.58 -21.82 40.49
C ALA A 978 -0.38 -22.61 41.04
N VAL A 979 -0.53 -23.92 41.28
CA VAL A 979 0.57 -24.77 41.77
C VAL A 979 1.76 -24.79 40.81
N ASP A 980 1.48 -24.73 39.51
CA ASP A 980 2.43 -24.81 38.40
C ASP A 980 2.40 -23.56 37.51
N GLU A 981 1.87 -22.44 37.99
CA GLU A 981 1.77 -21.21 37.20
C GLU A 981 2.17 -19.99 38.02
N HIS A 982 3.15 -19.24 37.50
CA HIS A 982 3.71 -18.07 38.14
C HIS A 982 3.97 -16.95 37.12
N VAL A 983 3.98 -15.71 37.59
CA VAL A 983 4.43 -14.54 36.83
C VAL A 983 5.57 -13.88 37.61
N LEU A 984 6.74 -13.79 37.00
CA LEU A 984 7.89 -13.05 37.52
C LEU A 984 8.01 -11.72 36.78
N LEU A 985 7.85 -10.61 37.49
CA LEU A 985 8.11 -9.27 36.99
C LEU A 985 9.47 -8.79 37.51
N LEU A 986 10.40 -8.52 36.60
CA LEU A 986 11.66 -7.81 36.89
C LEU A 986 11.45 -6.33 36.59
N SER A 987 11.48 -5.50 37.63
CA SER A 987 11.32 -4.05 37.54
C SER A 987 12.62 -3.34 37.86
N GLN A 988 12.97 -2.32 37.08
CA GLN A 988 14.25 -1.64 37.17
C GLN A 988 14.19 -0.23 36.59
N HIS A 989 15.06 0.66 37.07
CA HIS A 989 15.18 1.99 36.50
C HIS A 989 16.03 1.94 35.21
N HIS A 990 15.63 2.67 34.17
CA HIS A 990 16.36 2.73 32.89
C HIS A 990 17.82 3.28 33.05
N ILE A 991 18.15 3.89 34.19
CA ILE A 991 19.51 4.38 34.44
C ILE A 991 20.55 3.26 34.67
N VAL A 992 20.10 2.05 35.02
CA VAL A 992 20.96 0.87 35.24
C VAL A 992 20.83 -0.20 34.15
N THR A 993 19.87 -0.05 33.22
CA THR A 993 19.56 -1.03 32.17
C THR A 993 18.99 -0.37 30.91
N ASP A 994 19.15 -1.02 29.75
CA ASP A 994 18.58 -0.63 28.47
C ASP A 994 17.90 -1.82 27.77
N GLY A 995 17.23 -1.58 26.64
CA GLY A 995 16.49 -2.61 25.92
C GLY A 995 17.33 -3.81 25.44
N TRP A 996 18.65 -3.65 25.26
CA TRP A 996 19.55 -4.75 24.89
C TRP A 996 19.99 -5.55 26.11
N SER A 997 20.40 -4.86 27.18
CA SER A 997 20.82 -5.43 28.46
C SER A 997 19.73 -6.28 29.09
N VAL A 998 18.46 -5.88 28.92
CA VAL A 998 17.28 -6.64 29.35
C VAL A 998 17.27 -8.07 28.80
N ARG A 999 17.58 -8.28 27.51
CA ARG A 999 17.61 -9.63 26.92
C ARG A 999 18.69 -10.50 27.57
N ILE A 1000 19.87 -9.93 27.78
CA ILE A 1000 21.01 -10.60 28.42
C ILE A 1000 20.66 -11.03 29.84
N LEU A 1001 20.02 -10.16 30.62
CA LEU A 1001 19.62 -10.45 32.00
C LEU A 1001 18.63 -11.61 32.07
N VAL A 1002 17.67 -11.69 31.15
CA VAL A 1002 16.69 -12.79 31.09
C VAL A 1002 17.35 -14.12 30.73
N ASP A 1003 18.20 -14.13 29.70
CA ASP A 1003 18.90 -15.33 29.25
C ASP A 1003 19.85 -15.87 30.34
N GLU A 1004 20.58 -14.98 31.01
CA GLU A 1004 21.43 -15.37 32.13
C GLU A 1004 20.64 -15.80 33.37
N LEU A 1005 19.51 -15.15 33.69
CA LEU A 1005 18.65 -15.58 34.78
C LEU A 1005 18.14 -17.00 34.56
N ALA A 1006 17.74 -17.34 33.33
CA ALA A 1006 17.33 -18.69 32.97
C ALA A 1006 18.47 -19.70 33.12
N ALA A 1007 19.69 -19.36 32.69
CA ALA A 1007 20.87 -20.21 32.82
C ALA A 1007 21.28 -20.44 34.28
N LEU A 1008 21.31 -19.37 35.09
CA LEU A 1008 21.62 -19.42 36.52
C LEU A 1008 20.56 -20.22 37.29
N TYR A 1009 19.27 -20.04 36.95
CA TYR A 1009 18.19 -20.82 37.52
C TYR A 1009 18.30 -22.31 37.19
N ALA A 1010 18.57 -22.67 35.94
CA ALA A 1010 18.75 -24.07 35.53
C ALA A 1010 19.92 -24.73 36.29
N GLY A 1011 21.04 -24.01 36.40
CA GLY A 1011 22.21 -24.45 37.17
C GLY A 1011 21.90 -24.65 38.67
N ALA A 1012 21.23 -23.69 39.31
CA ALA A 1012 20.86 -23.77 40.72
C ALA A 1012 19.77 -24.83 41.01
N ALA A 1013 18.89 -25.11 40.04
CA ALA A 1013 17.86 -26.13 40.15
C ALA A 1013 18.35 -27.56 39.85
N GLY A 1014 19.65 -27.75 39.58
CA GLY A 1014 20.25 -29.06 39.30
C GLY A 1014 19.85 -29.68 37.96
N ARG A 1015 19.21 -28.92 37.06
CA ARG A 1015 18.84 -29.37 35.72
C ARG A 1015 19.97 -29.00 34.75
N ARG A 1016 20.66 -29.98 34.17
CA ARG A 1016 21.65 -29.70 33.10
C ARG A 1016 20.96 -28.95 31.97
N SER A 1017 21.39 -27.71 31.71
CA SER A 1017 20.92 -26.91 30.59
C SER A 1017 21.40 -27.51 29.26
N ASN A 1018 20.53 -27.52 28.24
CA ASN A 1018 20.94 -27.69 26.84
C ASN A 1018 21.61 -26.43 26.26
N CYS A 1019 21.73 -25.36 27.06
CA CYS A 1019 22.64 -24.25 26.78
C CYS A 1019 24.02 -24.61 27.37
N ARG A 1020 25.05 -24.69 26.51
CA ARG A 1020 26.43 -24.96 26.94
C ARG A 1020 26.87 -23.94 28.00
N PRO A 1021 27.54 -24.35 29.09
CA PRO A 1021 28.25 -23.41 29.95
C PRO A 1021 29.43 -22.84 29.16
N THR A 1022 29.55 -21.52 29.06
CA THR A 1022 30.84 -20.90 28.74
C THR A 1022 31.79 -21.27 29.88
N GLY A 1023 32.77 -22.12 29.57
CA GLY A 1023 33.75 -22.63 30.53
C GLY A 1023 34.65 -21.54 31.15
N PRO A 1024 35.57 -21.93 32.04
CA PRO A 1024 36.51 -21.00 32.67
C PRO A 1024 37.53 -20.50 31.63
N ALA A 1025 37.95 -19.23 31.78
CA ALA A 1025 38.80 -18.41 30.88
C ALA A 1025 40.06 -19.12 30.30
N PRO A 1026 40.63 -18.72 29.12
CA PRO A 1026 40.77 -17.31 28.69
C PRO A 1026 40.66 -16.98 27.18
N THR A 1027 40.75 -15.65 26.93
CA THR A 1027 41.12 -14.90 25.71
C THR A 1027 40.17 -14.80 24.50
N CYS A 1028 39.77 -13.53 24.26
CA CYS A 1028 39.53 -12.83 22.99
C CYS A 1028 38.46 -13.36 22.02
N VAL A 1029 37.41 -12.56 21.78
CA VAL A 1029 37.21 -11.74 20.55
C VAL A 1029 35.94 -10.87 20.72
N ARG A 1030 36.07 -9.59 20.35
CA ARG A 1030 35.16 -8.42 20.43
C ARG A 1030 33.78 -8.55 19.73
N PRO A 1031 32.74 -7.84 20.22
CA PRO A 1031 31.77 -7.08 19.42
C PRO A 1031 31.89 -5.53 19.60
N PRO A 1032 31.33 -4.70 18.68
CA PRO A 1032 31.54 -3.24 18.60
C PRO A 1032 30.61 -2.39 19.50
N ALA A 1033 31.06 -1.17 19.85
CA ALA A 1033 30.38 -0.10 20.60
C ALA A 1033 30.80 1.28 19.99
N PRO A 1034 30.21 2.46 20.33
CA PRO A 1034 29.29 2.74 21.43
C PRO A 1034 28.07 3.67 21.17
N TYR A 1035 26.97 3.42 21.90
CA TYR A 1035 26.19 4.45 22.59
C TYR A 1035 26.28 4.10 24.08
N THR A 1036 26.93 4.95 24.90
CA THR A 1036 27.30 4.63 26.28
C THR A 1036 26.33 5.24 27.30
N ALA A 1037 25.70 4.35 28.07
CA ALA A 1037 24.89 4.62 29.25
C ALA A 1037 25.33 3.79 30.47
N GLY A 1038 26.63 3.78 30.84
CA GLY A 1038 27.00 3.66 32.26
C GLY A 1038 27.40 2.34 32.89
N ILE A 1039 28.60 2.32 33.51
CA ILE A 1039 29.15 1.32 34.47
C ILE A 1039 29.33 -0.11 33.99
N TRP A 1040 29.14 -0.38 32.70
CA TRP A 1040 29.40 -1.73 32.21
C TRP A 1040 30.84 -2.01 31.80
N HIS A 1041 31.76 -1.04 31.93
CA HIS A 1041 33.10 -1.19 31.38
C HIS A 1041 34.20 -0.50 32.17
N ARG A 1042 34.53 -0.97 33.38
CA ARG A 1042 35.71 -0.49 34.13
C ARG A 1042 36.39 -1.54 35.04
N ILE A 1043 36.41 -2.86 34.77
CA ILE A 1043 37.41 -3.78 35.38
C ILE A 1043 37.77 -4.86 34.34
N TRP A 1044 39.07 -5.13 34.18
CA TRP A 1044 39.81 -6.30 33.67
C TRP A 1044 40.99 -5.92 32.74
N SER A 1045 42.18 -5.86 33.33
CA SER A 1045 43.51 -5.63 32.74
C SER A 1045 44.50 -6.38 33.60
N GLY A 1046 45.33 -7.18 32.95
CA GLY A 1046 46.41 -7.94 33.58
C GLY A 1046 46.16 -9.44 33.46
N GLY A 1047 46.61 -10.01 32.34
CA GLY A 1047 46.57 -11.44 32.05
C GLY A 1047 46.23 -11.71 30.60
#